data_AF-A0A948G3K1-F1
#
_entry.id   AF-A0A948G3K1-F1
#
_cell.length_a   1.000
_cell.length_b   1.000
_cell.length_c   1.000
_cell.angle_alpha   90.00
_cell.angle_beta   90.00
_cell.angle_gamma   90.00
#
_symmetry.space_group_name_H-M   'P 1'
#
loop_
_entity.id
_entity.type
_entity.pdbx_description
1 polymer ?
#
loop_
_entity_poly.entity_id
_entity_poly.type
_entity_poly.pdbx_seq_one_letter_code
_entity_poly.pdbx_strand_id
1 'polypeptide(L)'
;MRRQARFFYWVKIIIILTAVSVGFFCFKNVCLAIDYVVISEVQITGGVGKTENDFIEIYNFNNFQVNLKGYRLVKRTKTGITDTSIKSWTTDVFIPANGYYLWANSNYTNISTTPDATTTAAISNDNGIAIRFGAEDTGAIIDSVAWGGAQNIFIEGLIFPTNPGDNQSLARKLNLDTNNNSVDFFVQEKPNPQNSSIVIVPSPTAECGNGNVEDGEQCDDGNLINSDGCNSICQTENDEQSNEKNISTSTANVVIQQIYNFGDVLINEFVSDPADNEVEWVEIYNKIDKEIDLTGWWIEEGSKAKTKLTGIISSSGSGRYKVFEKPAGSLNNDGDIIILYDSSGKIIDQAVYGNWDDGDKNNNAPVASDPFSMARKFDGYNTFNNANDFSVTIKPTKGASNIIQVEDEVSLEAKAKFDFSNDIFISEILPNPIGDDTKLEFIEIYNAGQREVDLTGWSLSNEDDKKKNLENIATSTIIKAGKYLAFFRPRAKIVLHNDQGQVKLFQPLADKPLMLVDYKNVKEGWSYNLIEKSSPPCFVKVDEECWEWSETLTPGAMNVFKIVNHAPEVEFSFKSPALVNIPVIFDNSDTVDQDDDKLKFSWDFGDGFKNNLANPEHTYLKTGIYKVKLAVSDGKEKAEKIKSVKVVGRVDELNINVQLPYPSLARGIIINEIFPNPDGADVGQEWLELKNTSLNNANLLNWRVENGNGKYKFKSQQMLKAGAFYVLNNAQSKLALKNTDDVINLYNDLDELVDTVEYANTAEGESYAIGANSNWFWTTKVTPAKENIISLADSKSIIAAWTSKAVLGADGYIETTLEKIKELEIGSLVKIKGTVAVEPGILGVQIFYIVGSPGMQIYNYKKDFPMLKVGDYIEVTGELTQSQDEFRIKTKDKNDINVIERKQAPVALALSCDAINEENVGQLITIMGEITDKKNSTLYVDDGSDEIQIYIKKNTGIDTKILASGQQVSITGILSKTKTGLRLMPRYQTDIVKINSTNELSPQVFGEVVKSKEWDVAQRDKKLELLKYLLIIAGGVIIILAGLFVKARRKI
;
A
#
# COMPACT_ATOMS: atom_id res chain seq x y z
N MET A 1 23.86 51.01 -45.60
CA MET A 1 23.82 49.56 -45.27
C MET A 1 22.38 49.10 -45.14
N ARG A 2 21.90 48.61 -46.28
CA ARG A 2 20.59 48.06 -46.64
C ARG A 2 20.94 47.20 -47.86
N ARG A 3 20.55 45.92 -47.89
CA ARG A 3 20.33 45.03 -49.07
C ARG A 3 20.73 43.59 -48.75
N GLN A 4 19.93 42.68 -49.29
CA GLN A 4 19.97 41.20 -49.21
C GLN A 4 19.27 40.64 -47.95
N ALA A 5 18.25 39.79 -48.00
CA ALA A 5 17.66 39.06 -49.11
C ALA A 5 16.16 38.78 -48.86
N ARG A 6 15.31 39.32 -49.73
CA ARG A 6 13.97 38.81 -50.03
C ARG A 6 14.13 37.77 -51.14
N PHE A 7 14.21 36.47 -50.81
CA PHE A 7 14.22 35.42 -51.85
C PHE A 7 13.69 34.03 -51.45
N PHE A 8 13.21 33.78 -50.22
CA PHE A 8 12.74 32.43 -49.82
C PHE A 8 11.33 32.37 -49.22
N TYR A 9 10.45 33.30 -49.58
CA TYR A 9 9.05 33.33 -49.10
C TYR A 9 8.00 32.80 -50.11
N TRP A 10 8.41 32.27 -51.27
CA TRP A 10 7.47 31.93 -52.35
C TRP A 10 7.53 30.48 -52.90
N VAL A 11 8.25 29.56 -52.27
CA VAL A 11 8.38 28.15 -52.76
C VAL A 11 7.72 27.09 -51.86
N LYS A 12 7.15 27.45 -50.70
CA LYS A 12 6.40 26.50 -49.83
C LYS A 12 4.88 26.50 -49.99
N ILE A 13 4.32 27.28 -50.94
CA ILE A 13 2.86 27.47 -51.11
C ILE A 13 2.26 26.61 -52.24
N ILE A 14 3.04 25.78 -52.95
CA ILE A 14 2.56 25.05 -54.15
C ILE A 14 2.77 23.52 -54.08
N ILE A 15 2.90 22.94 -52.89
CA ILE A 15 2.77 21.48 -52.70
C ILE A 15 2.02 21.26 -51.39
N ILE A 16 0.69 21.30 -51.45
CA ILE A 16 -0.32 20.62 -50.61
C ILE A 16 -1.67 21.15 -51.09
N LEU A 17 -2.04 20.73 -52.31
CA LEU A 17 -3.41 20.73 -52.81
C LEU A 17 -3.50 19.55 -53.77
N THR A 18 -4.40 18.61 -53.44
CA THR A 18 -4.94 17.45 -54.18
C THR A 18 -4.49 16.05 -53.75
N ALA A 19 -5.20 15.49 -52.76
CA ALA A 19 -5.70 14.11 -52.75
C ALA A 19 -6.92 14.01 -51.81
N VAL A 20 -8.12 14.07 -52.40
CA VAL A 20 -9.38 13.63 -51.78
C VAL A 20 -9.63 12.20 -52.26
N SER A 21 -9.71 11.23 -51.35
CA SER A 21 -10.35 9.93 -51.63
C SER A 21 -10.71 9.17 -50.34
N VAL A 22 -12.02 9.02 -50.14
CA VAL A 22 -12.75 7.76 -49.80
C VAL A 22 -12.40 7.01 -48.51
N GLY A 23 -13.42 6.78 -47.66
CA GLY A 23 -13.59 5.47 -46.99
C GLY A 23 -13.86 5.44 -45.49
N PHE A 24 -15.14 5.57 -45.11
CA PHE A 24 -15.75 4.96 -43.92
C PHE A 24 -15.51 3.43 -43.90
N PHE A 25 -15.05 2.84 -42.77
CA PHE A 25 -15.67 1.71 -42.02
C PHE A 25 -14.71 0.92 -41.08
N CYS A 26 -15.20 0.63 -39.87
CA CYS A 26 -14.77 -0.34 -38.82
C CYS A 26 -13.40 -0.10 -38.13
N PHE A 27 -13.24 -0.19 -36.81
CA PHE A 27 -13.59 -1.25 -35.84
C PHE A 27 -13.95 -0.64 -34.46
N LYS A 28 -15.02 -1.08 -33.78
CA LYS A 28 -15.06 -2.07 -32.67
C LYS A 28 -14.05 -1.85 -31.53
N ASN A 29 -14.61 -1.62 -30.33
CA ASN A 29 -14.10 -1.86 -28.96
C ASN A 29 -12.59 -1.78 -28.70
N VAL A 30 -12.18 -0.80 -27.88
CA VAL A 30 -11.06 -0.98 -26.94
C VAL A 30 -11.48 -0.38 -25.60
N CYS A 31 -11.69 -1.27 -24.62
CA CYS A 31 -11.56 -0.98 -23.20
C CYS A 31 -10.11 -0.50 -23.01
N LEU A 32 -9.87 0.69 -22.44
CA LEU A 32 -8.50 1.11 -22.14
C LEU A 32 -7.97 0.23 -21.00
N ALA A 33 -7.31 -0.87 -21.38
CA ALA A 33 -6.38 -1.58 -20.52
C ALA A 33 -5.18 -0.65 -20.28
N ILE A 34 -4.76 -0.54 -19.04
CA ILE A 34 -3.61 0.28 -18.65
C ILE A 34 -2.37 -0.58 -18.93
N ASP A 35 -1.57 -0.23 -19.93
CA ASP A 35 -0.40 -1.02 -20.35
C ASP A 35 0.70 -0.98 -19.28
N TYR A 36 0.86 -2.05 -18.50
CA TYR A 36 1.89 -2.21 -17.47
C TYR A 36 3.18 -2.85 -18.04
N VAL A 37 4.08 -2.03 -18.61
CA VAL A 37 5.44 -2.44 -19.05
C VAL A 37 6.52 -1.75 -18.23
N VAL A 38 7.55 -2.48 -17.82
CA VAL A 38 8.64 -1.98 -16.96
C VAL A 38 10.01 -2.36 -17.48
N ILE A 39 11.03 -1.63 -17.08
CA ILE A 39 12.45 -1.95 -17.24
C ILE A 39 12.81 -3.04 -16.24
N SER A 40 13.21 -4.20 -16.71
CA SER A 40 13.51 -5.37 -15.86
C SER A 40 15.01 -5.56 -15.61
N GLU A 41 15.87 -5.20 -16.55
CA GLU A 41 17.31 -5.37 -16.39
C GLU A 41 18.12 -4.33 -17.19
N VAL A 42 19.22 -3.83 -16.63
CA VAL A 42 20.09 -2.84 -17.26
C VAL A 42 21.57 -3.19 -17.05
N GLN A 43 22.32 -3.33 -18.14
CA GLN A 43 23.79 -3.43 -18.11
C GLN A 43 24.41 -2.20 -18.75
N ILE A 44 25.47 -1.67 -18.13
CA ILE A 44 26.20 -0.48 -18.61
C ILE A 44 27.67 -0.75 -18.98
N THR A 45 28.25 -1.88 -18.55
CA THR A 45 29.55 -2.37 -19.03
C THR A 45 29.58 -3.90 -19.03
N GLY A 46 30.05 -4.49 -20.12
CA GLY A 46 30.20 -5.95 -20.28
C GLY A 46 31.60 -6.44 -19.95
N GLY A 47 32.20 -5.84 -18.93
CA GLY A 47 33.54 -6.13 -18.44
C GLY A 47 34.54 -4.98 -18.57
N VAL A 48 35.71 -5.13 -17.94
CA VAL A 48 36.82 -4.18 -17.96
C VAL A 48 37.16 -3.78 -19.40
N GLY A 49 37.00 -2.48 -19.72
CA GLY A 49 37.30 -1.92 -21.06
C GLY A 49 36.22 -2.11 -22.12
N LYS A 50 35.06 -2.69 -21.79
CA LYS A 50 33.92 -2.89 -22.69
C LYS A 50 32.78 -1.90 -22.37
N THR A 51 33.06 -0.62 -22.58
CA THR A 51 32.18 0.53 -22.25
C THR A 51 30.99 0.72 -23.18
N GLU A 52 30.79 -0.19 -24.14
CA GLU A 52 29.67 -0.16 -25.10
C GLU A 52 28.91 -1.50 -25.09
N ASN A 53 29.17 -2.35 -24.09
CA ASN A 53 28.42 -3.57 -23.90
C ASN A 53 27.21 -3.29 -23.00
N ASP A 54 26.26 -2.54 -23.57
CA ASP A 54 25.08 -2.06 -22.85
C ASP A 54 23.84 -2.80 -23.34
N PHE A 55 22.93 -3.11 -22.42
CA PHE A 55 21.59 -3.55 -22.79
C PHE A 55 20.55 -3.04 -21.80
N ILE A 56 19.31 -2.96 -22.29
CA ILE A 56 18.12 -2.69 -21.50
C ILE A 56 17.08 -3.74 -21.86
N GLU A 57 16.55 -4.39 -20.84
CA GLU A 57 15.45 -5.33 -20.93
C GLU A 57 14.16 -4.68 -20.42
N ILE A 58 13.06 -4.91 -21.14
CA ILE A 58 11.72 -4.45 -20.79
C ILE A 58 10.82 -5.68 -20.62
N TYR A 59 10.08 -5.74 -19.52
CA TYR A 59 9.12 -6.81 -19.22
C TYR A 59 7.68 -6.31 -19.32
N ASN A 60 6.81 -7.16 -19.88
CA ASN A 60 5.37 -6.93 -19.95
C ASN A 60 4.65 -7.73 -18.86
N PHE A 61 4.17 -7.04 -17.81
CA PHE A 61 3.41 -7.65 -16.72
C PHE A 61 1.98 -8.08 -17.10
N ASN A 62 1.51 -7.68 -18.27
CA ASN A 62 0.14 -7.97 -18.65
C ASN A 62 -0.01 -9.42 -19.11
N ASN A 63 -1.19 -9.98 -18.85
CA ASN A 63 -1.62 -11.26 -19.43
C ASN A 63 -2.05 -11.16 -20.90
N PHE A 64 -1.73 -10.03 -21.56
CA PHE A 64 -1.94 -9.79 -22.99
C PHE A 64 -0.70 -9.09 -23.59
N GLN A 65 -0.51 -9.20 -24.90
CA GLN A 65 0.62 -8.56 -25.59
C GLN A 65 0.48 -7.03 -25.61
N VAL A 66 1.59 -6.32 -25.41
CA VAL A 66 1.65 -4.84 -25.45
C VAL A 66 2.32 -4.37 -26.74
N ASN A 67 1.73 -3.36 -27.40
CA ASN A 67 2.30 -2.76 -28.60
C ASN A 67 3.12 -1.51 -28.25
N LEU A 68 4.42 -1.52 -28.54
CA LEU A 68 5.32 -0.42 -28.26
C LEU A 68 5.22 0.74 -29.26
N LYS A 69 4.33 0.70 -30.27
CA LYS A 69 4.16 1.83 -31.19
C LYS A 69 3.79 3.13 -30.47
N GLY A 70 4.63 4.15 -30.63
CA GLY A 70 4.50 5.44 -29.95
C GLY A 70 5.31 5.54 -28.65
N TYR A 71 5.87 4.43 -28.17
CA TYR A 71 6.82 4.43 -27.06
C TYR A 71 8.21 4.85 -27.52
N ARG A 72 9.00 5.32 -26.56
CA ARG A 72 10.40 5.71 -26.71
C ARG A 72 11.18 5.30 -25.48
N LEU A 73 12.31 4.62 -25.68
CA LEU A 73 13.31 4.38 -24.66
C LEU A 73 14.31 5.53 -24.72
N VAL A 74 14.48 6.23 -23.60
CA VAL A 74 15.28 7.45 -23.52
C VAL A 74 16.24 7.39 -22.33
N LYS A 75 17.32 8.17 -22.40
CA LYS A 75 18.25 8.36 -21.28
C LYS A 75 18.53 9.82 -20.98
N ARG A 76 19.03 10.06 -19.77
CA ARG A 76 19.62 11.32 -19.33
C ARG A 76 20.96 11.05 -18.67
N THR A 77 21.88 11.99 -18.84
CA THR A 77 23.13 12.00 -18.08
C THR A 77 22.87 12.38 -16.63
N LYS A 78 23.89 12.25 -15.76
CA LYS A 78 23.85 12.61 -14.34
C LYS A 78 23.05 13.87 -14.01
N THR A 79 23.31 14.97 -14.71
CA THR A 79 22.62 16.26 -14.49
C THR A 79 21.76 16.70 -15.68
N GLY A 80 21.58 15.83 -16.68
CA GLY A 80 20.87 16.14 -17.91
C GLY A 80 19.36 16.27 -17.70
N ILE A 81 18.76 17.30 -18.30
CA ILE A 81 17.31 17.56 -18.20
C ILE A 81 16.55 17.34 -19.51
N THR A 82 17.24 16.95 -20.58
CA THR A 82 16.67 16.65 -21.91
C THR A 82 16.88 15.18 -22.25
N ASP A 83 15.88 14.57 -22.85
CA ASP A 83 15.91 13.17 -23.25
C ASP A 83 16.90 12.98 -24.42
N THR A 84 17.77 11.98 -24.30
CA THR A 84 18.50 11.42 -25.43
C THR A 84 17.82 10.13 -25.85
N SER A 85 17.35 10.04 -27.10
CA SER A 85 16.66 8.84 -27.59
C SER A 85 17.63 7.66 -27.71
N ILE A 86 17.28 6.52 -27.11
CA ILE A 86 17.94 5.23 -27.28
C ILE A 86 17.26 4.44 -28.40
N LYS A 87 15.93 4.33 -28.32
CA LYS A 87 15.07 3.64 -29.30
C LYS A 87 13.70 4.33 -29.33
N SER A 88 13.12 4.44 -30.52
CA SER A 88 11.74 4.89 -30.69
C SER A 88 11.03 3.90 -31.61
N TRP A 89 9.83 3.48 -31.20
CA TRP A 89 9.04 2.52 -31.95
C TRP A 89 7.96 3.27 -32.72
N THR A 90 8.21 3.50 -34.00
CA THR A 90 7.26 4.19 -34.91
C THR A 90 6.35 3.22 -35.65
N THR A 91 6.65 1.93 -35.60
CA THR A 91 5.90 0.82 -36.18
C THR A 91 5.39 -0.11 -35.09
N ASP A 92 4.41 -0.93 -35.42
CA ASP A 92 3.87 -1.93 -34.50
C ASP A 92 4.96 -2.95 -34.13
N VAL A 93 5.24 -3.07 -32.83
CA VAL A 93 6.22 -3.98 -32.24
C VAL A 93 5.61 -4.47 -30.94
N PHE A 94 5.54 -5.79 -30.76
CA PHE A 94 4.78 -6.38 -29.67
C PHE A 94 5.72 -7.05 -28.65
N ILE A 95 5.46 -6.81 -27.37
CA ILE A 95 5.98 -7.63 -26.28
C ILE A 95 4.91 -8.66 -25.93
N PRO A 96 5.20 -9.99 -25.96
CA PRO A 96 4.24 -11.01 -25.54
C PRO A 96 3.73 -10.80 -24.11
N ALA A 97 2.57 -11.37 -23.78
CA ALA A 97 2.08 -11.42 -22.40
C ALA A 97 3.10 -12.11 -21.48
N ASN A 98 3.44 -11.53 -20.34
CA ASN A 98 4.50 -12.03 -19.46
C ASN A 98 5.83 -12.28 -20.20
N GLY A 99 6.10 -11.48 -21.24
CA GLY A 99 7.27 -11.62 -22.11
C GLY A 99 8.21 -10.43 -22.03
N TYR A 100 9.36 -10.57 -22.68
CA TYR A 100 10.45 -9.60 -22.63
C TYR A 100 10.69 -8.90 -23.97
N TYR A 101 11.37 -7.76 -23.92
CA TYR A 101 11.92 -7.07 -25.07
C TYR A 101 13.33 -6.60 -24.75
N LEU A 102 14.28 -6.98 -25.59
CA LEU A 102 15.70 -6.69 -25.41
C LEU A 102 16.20 -5.64 -26.40
N TRP A 103 16.71 -4.53 -25.88
CA TRP A 103 17.54 -3.61 -26.65
C TRP A 103 19.01 -3.76 -26.22
N ALA A 104 19.94 -3.75 -27.18
CA ALA A 104 21.38 -3.68 -26.88
C ALA A 104 22.11 -2.67 -27.76
N ASN A 105 23.26 -2.20 -27.29
CA ASN A 105 24.17 -1.40 -28.10
C ASN A 105 24.68 -2.24 -29.28
N SER A 106 24.71 -1.67 -30.49
CA SER A 106 25.13 -2.37 -31.71
C SER A 106 26.59 -2.85 -31.69
N ASN A 107 27.42 -2.31 -30.80
CA ASN A 107 28.80 -2.75 -30.63
C ASN A 107 28.93 -3.94 -29.66
N TYR A 108 27.85 -4.34 -28.97
CA TYR A 108 27.82 -5.50 -28.09
C TYR A 108 27.61 -6.80 -28.89
N THR A 109 28.69 -7.32 -29.49
CA THR A 109 28.62 -8.48 -30.40
C THR A 109 28.51 -9.85 -29.74
N ASN A 110 28.78 -9.95 -28.43
CA ASN A 110 28.88 -11.23 -27.70
C ASN A 110 27.84 -11.34 -26.56
N ILE A 111 26.68 -10.70 -26.70
CA ILE A 111 25.56 -10.85 -25.75
C ILE A 111 24.97 -12.27 -25.88
N SER A 112 24.60 -12.89 -24.76
CA SER A 112 24.11 -14.28 -24.70
C SER A 112 22.78 -14.50 -25.44
N THR A 113 21.96 -13.46 -25.50
CA THR A 113 20.63 -13.49 -26.13
C THR A 113 20.58 -12.49 -27.27
N THR A 114 20.04 -12.91 -28.42
CA THR A 114 19.94 -12.05 -29.60
C THR A 114 18.98 -10.88 -29.32
N PRO A 115 19.40 -9.60 -29.38
CA PRO A 115 18.52 -8.47 -29.09
C PRO A 115 17.39 -8.32 -30.10
N ASP A 116 16.21 -7.87 -29.64
CA ASP A 116 15.08 -7.51 -30.50
C ASP A 116 15.36 -6.24 -31.31
N ALA A 117 16.19 -5.34 -30.74
CA ALA A 117 16.73 -4.20 -31.48
C ALA A 117 18.12 -3.82 -31.01
N THR A 118 18.90 -3.27 -31.94
CA THR A 118 20.17 -2.64 -31.63
C THR A 118 20.22 -1.20 -32.13
N THR A 119 20.88 -0.31 -31.39
CA THR A 119 21.24 1.04 -31.86
C THR A 119 22.65 1.41 -31.40
N THR A 120 23.21 2.49 -31.93
CA THR A 120 24.55 2.99 -31.51
C THR A 120 24.49 3.81 -30.21
N ALA A 121 23.38 3.78 -29.48
CA ALA A 121 23.25 4.52 -28.23
C ALA A 121 24.05 3.81 -27.13
N ALA A 122 24.75 4.58 -26.31
CA ALA A 122 25.52 4.07 -25.18
C ALA A 122 24.90 4.51 -23.85
N ILE A 123 25.07 3.72 -22.80
CA ILE A 123 24.68 4.03 -21.43
C ILE A 123 25.96 4.15 -20.59
N SER A 124 25.91 4.88 -19.48
CA SER A 124 27.10 5.17 -18.68
C SER A 124 26.74 5.25 -17.21
N ASN A 125 27.77 5.27 -16.37
CA ASN A 125 27.62 5.55 -14.94
C ASN A 125 26.82 6.84 -14.69
N ASP A 126 26.05 6.81 -13.60
CA ASP A 126 25.24 7.91 -13.11
C ASP A 126 24.16 8.41 -14.10
N ASN A 127 23.70 7.55 -15.01
CA ASN A 127 22.57 7.88 -15.90
C ASN A 127 21.22 7.57 -15.24
N GLY A 128 20.16 8.11 -15.84
CA GLY A 128 18.80 7.60 -15.70
C GLY A 128 18.26 7.19 -17.07
N ILE A 129 17.42 6.16 -17.11
CA ILE A 129 16.71 5.72 -18.30
C ILE A 129 15.20 5.65 -18.03
N ALA A 130 14.40 5.83 -19.07
CA ALA A 130 12.95 5.78 -18.95
C ALA A 130 12.29 5.21 -20.21
N ILE A 131 11.17 4.52 -20.00
CA ILE A 131 10.19 4.21 -21.04
C ILE A 131 9.21 5.38 -21.08
N ARG A 132 9.03 6.02 -22.23
CA ARG A 132 8.10 7.14 -22.42
C ARG A 132 7.08 6.88 -23.51
N PHE A 133 5.89 7.45 -23.36
CA PHE A 133 4.85 7.49 -24.38
C PHE A 133 4.51 8.93 -24.79
N GLY A 134 4.54 9.23 -26.10
CA GLY A 134 4.20 10.56 -26.63
C GLY A 134 5.41 11.41 -27.06
N ALA A 135 5.23 12.74 -27.18
CA ALA A 135 6.19 13.66 -27.82
C ALA A 135 7.52 13.84 -27.07
N GLU A 136 8.59 14.24 -27.78
CA GLU A 136 9.93 14.46 -27.21
C GLU A 136 9.91 15.38 -25.99
N ASP A 137 10.69 15.01 -24.96
CA ASP A 137 10.82 15.64 -23.63
C ASP A 137 9.55 15.76 -22.77
N THR A 138 8.36 15.62 -23.36
CA THR A 138 7.05 15.96 -22.75
C THR A 138 6.10 14.77 -22.64
N GLY A 139 6.38 13.65 -23.32
CA GLY A 139 5.61 12.41 -23.21
C GLY A 139 5.67 11.81 -21.80
N ALA A 140 4.59 11.13 -21.39
CA ALA A 140 4.48 10.51 -20.08
C ALA A 140 5.59 9.48 -19.86
N ILE A 141 6.21 9.48 -18.68
CA ILE A 141 7.11 8.41 -18.23
C ILE A 141 6.22 7.25 -17.75
N ILE A 142 6.49 6.07 -18.26
CA ILE A 142 5.76 4.84 -17.95
C ILE A 142 6.47 4.07 -16.84
N ASP A 143 7.80 4.00 -16.91
CA ASP A 143 8.67 3.42 -15.90
C ASP A 143 10.08 4.01 -16.09
N SER A 144 10.85 4.12 -15.01
CA SER A 144 12.22 4.62 -15.07
C SER A 144 13.15 4.06 -14.00
N VAL A 145 14.45 4.03 -14.32
CA VAL A 145 15.49 3.65 -13.37
C VAL A 145 16.69 4.57 -13.49
N ALA A 146 17.15 5.07 -12.35
CA ALA A 146 18.34 5.87 -12.18
C ALA A 146 19.25 5.27 -11.11
N TRP A 147 20.56 5.38 -11.32
CA TRP A 147 21.55 4.73 -10.45
C TRP A 147 22.79 5.58 -10.20
N GLY A 148 23.59 5.16 -9.22
CA GLY A 148 24.83 5.81 -8.82
C GLY A 148 24.58 7.23 -8.33
N GLY A 149 25.20 8.21 -8.99
CA GLY A 149 25.09 9.63 -8.66
C GLY A 149 24.07 10.42 -9.47
N ALA A 150 23.13 9.78 -10.18
CA ALA A 150 22.15 10.48 -11.02
C ALA A 150 21.35 11.54 -10.23
N GLN A 151 21.10 12.70 -10.85
CA GLN A 151 20.37 13.86 -10.31
C GLN A 151 19.33 14.40 -11.31
N ASN A 152 18.84 13.55 -12.21
CA ASN A 152 17.90 13.93 -13.26
C ASN A 152 16.44 13.62 -12.86
N ILE A 153 15.46 13.93 -13.72
CA ILE A 153 14.03 13.77 -13.39
C ILE A 153 13.50 12.33 -13.55
N PHE A 154 14.34 11.38 -13.97
CA PHE A 154 13.99 9.95 -14.06
C PHE A 154 14.21 9.22 -12.73
N ILE A 155 14.22 9.96 -11.62
CA ILE A 155 14.36 9.41 -10.28
C ILE A 155 12.97 9.14 -9.73
N GLU A 156 12.63 7.87 -9.65
CA GLU A 156 11.47 7.38 -8.92
C GLU A 156 11.93 7.03 -7.50
N GLY A 157 11.55 7.85 -6.52
CA GLY A 157 11.92 7.66 -5.11
C GLY A 157 13.41 7.87 -4.85
N LEU A 158 14.07 6.88 -4.23
CA LEU A 158 15.53 6.87 -4.05
C LEU A 158 16.20 6.16 -5.23
N ILE A 159 17.25 6.77 -5.77
CA ILE A 159 18.09 6.17 -6.81
C ILE A 159 18.72 4.87 -6.32
N PHE A 160 18.97 3.93 -7.23
CA PHE A 160 19.78 2.77 -6.89
C PHE A 160 21.21 3.26 -6.57
N PRO A 161 21.75 3.01 -5.36
CA PRO A 161 22.86 3.82 -4.82
C PRO A 161 24.21 3.62 -5.51
N THR A 162 24.36 2.54 -6.29
CA THR A 162 25.64 2.16 -6.91
C THR A 162 25.51 1.99 -8.42
N ASN A 163 26.60 2.22 -9.15
CA ASN A 163 26.69 1.80 -10.55
C ASN A 163 26.92 0.28 -10.60
N PRO A 164 26.22 -0.48 -11.45
CA PRO A 164 26.57 -1.88 -11.68
C PRO A 164 28.01 -1.97 -12.17
N GLY A 165 28.77 -2.91 -11.61
CA GLY A 165 30.17 -3.14 -11.95
C GLY A 165 30.35 -3.88 -13.27
N ASP A 166 31.60 -4.22 -13.56
CA ASP A 166 31.99 -4.90 -14.79
C ASP A 166 31.37 -6.30 -14.91
N ASN A 167 30.62 -6.54 -16.00
CA ASN A 167 29.81 -7.75 -16.21
C ASN A 167 28.67 -7.90 -15.18
N GLN A 168 28.22 -6.84 -14.53
CA GLN A 168 27.04 -6.85 -13.67
C GLN A 168 25.91 -6.06 -14.34
N SER A 169 24.69 -6.34 -13.93
CA SER A 169 23.50 -5.59 -14.33
C SER A 169 22.72 -5.14 -13.09
N LEU A 170 21.85 -4.13 -13.27
CA LEU A 170 20.79 -3.85 -12.32
C LEU A 170 19.56 -4.64 -12.76
N ALA A 171 19.13 -5.59 -11.94
CA ALA A 171 17.95 -6.40 -12.19
C ALA A 171 16.83 -6.02 -11.23
N ARG A 172 15.59 -6.02 -11.72
CA ARG A 172 14.39 -5.74 -10.94
C ARG A 172 14.03 -6.96 -10.09
N LYS A 173 13.69 -6.76 -8.82
CA LYS A 173 13.23 -7.81 -7.89
C LYS A 173 11.84 -8.28 -8.31
N LEU A 174 11.66 -9.60 -8.40
CA LEU A 174 10.44 -10.34 -8.78
C LEU A 174 9.13 -9.54 -8.63
N ASN A 175 8.66 -8.96 -9.74
CA ASN A 175 7.38 -8.24 -9.86
C ASN A 175 7.19 -7.03 -8.94
N LEU A 176 8.29 -6.39 -8.53
CA LEU A 176 8.28 -5.25 -7.62
C LEU A 176 8.53 -3.92 -8.36
N ASP A 177 7.58 -3.02 -8.24
CA ASP A 177 7.62 -1.67 -8.80
C ASP A 177 7.00 -0.68 -7.81
N THR A 178 7.80 -0.27 -6.82
CA THR A 178 7.38 0.58 -5.71
C THR A 178 7.53 2.07 -6.01
N ASN A 179 7.86 2.43 -7.25
CA ASN A 179 8.35 3.75 -7.65
C ASN A 179 9.55 4.19 -6.78
N ASN A 180 10.42 3.24 -6.41
CA ASN A 180 11.64 3.49 -5.64
C ASN A 180 12.77 2.57 -6.12
N ASN A 181 13.66 3.10 -6.96
CA ASN A 181 14.70 2.30 -7.63
C ASN A 181 15.63 1.56 -6.65
N SER A 182 15.88 2.10 -5.46
CA SER A 182 16.69 1.44 -4.41
C SER A 182 16.04 0.18 -3.81
N VAL A 183 14.70 0.12 -3.85
CA VAL A 183 13.90 -1.01 -3.37
C VAL A 183 13.66 -1.99 -4.51
N ASP A 184 13.39 -1.48 -5.70
CA ASP A 184 12.96 -2.26 -6.86
C ASP A 184 14.10 -3.02 -7.53
N PHE A 185 15.33 -2.51 -7.49
CA PHE A 185 16.48 -3.12 -8.16
C PHE A 185 17.50 -3.72 -7.17
N PHE A 186 18.33 -4.63 -7.68
CA PHE A 186 19.53 -5.14 -7.03
C PHE A 186 20.65 -5.33 -8.07
N VAL A 187 21.90 -5.41 -7.61
CA VAL A 187 23.02 -5.75 -8.51
C VAL A 187 22.99 -7.25 -8.76
N GLN A 188 22.85 -7.62 -10.03
CA GLN A 188 22.93 -9.00 -10.49
C GLN A 188 24.34 -9.27 -11.02
N GLU A 189 25.01 -10.26 -10.39
CA GLU A 189 26.41 -10.63 -10.68
C GLU A 189 26.60 -11.24 -12.07
N LYS A 190 25.53 -11.83 -12.64
CA LYS A 190 25.54 -12.44 -13.98
C LYS A 190 24.33 -11.95 -14.78
N PRO A 191 24.51 -11.05 -15.75
CA PRO A 191 23.42 -10.51 -16.55
C PRO A 191 22.65 -11.61 -17.28
N ASN A 192 21.32 -11.53 -17.30
CA ASN A 192 20.44 -12.56 -17.84
C ASN A 192 19.44 -11.99 -18.87
N PRO A 193 19.94 -11.46 -20.01
CA PRO A 193 19.09 -10.79 -20.98
C PRO A 193 18.10 -11.77 -21.67
N GLN A 194 16.85 -11.37 -21.80
CA GLN A 194 15.74 -12.10 -22.43
C GLN A 194 15.07 -11.22 -23.49
N ASN A 195 14.67 -11.83 -24.62
CA ASN A 195 14.10 -11.14 -25.78
C ASN A 195 12.65 -11.57 -26.05
N SER A 196 12.01 -10.95 -27.05
CA SER A 196 10.62 -11.23 -27.44
C SER A 196 10.40 -12.57 -28.13
N SER A 197 11.48 -13.24 -28.56
CA SER A 197 11.45 -14.55 -29.21
C SER A 197 11.49 -15.71 -28.21
N ILE A 198 11.82 -15.44 -26.94
CA ILE A 198 11.63 -16.38 -25.83
C ILE A 198 10.14 -16.35 -25.47
N VAL A 199 9.37 -17.17 -26.16
CA VAL A 199 8.04 -17.54 -25.72
C VAL A 199 8.22 -18.40 -24.47
N ILE A 200 7.58 -18.05 -23.36
CA ILE A 200 7.34 -19.01 -22.27
C ILE A 200 6.36 -20.03 -22.83
N VAL A 201 6.88 -20.96 -23.63
CA VAL A 201 6.26 -22.27 -23.78
C VAL A 201 6.37 -22.87 -22.38
N PRO A 202 5.34 -23.50 -21.80
CA PRO A 202 5.61 -24.45 -20.74
C PRO A 202 6.49 -25.52 -21.38
N SER A 203 7.81 -25.37 -21.20
CA SER A 203 8.78 -26.36 -21.63
C SER A 203 8.43 -27.62 -20.86
N PRO A 204 8.46 -28.81 -21.49
CA PRO A 204 8.44 -30.04 -20.73
C PRO A 204 9.53 -29.92 -19.67
N THR A 205 9.16 -30.15 -18.42
CA THR A 205 10.11 -30.32 -17.34
C THR A 205 11.11 -31.37 -17.78
N ALA A 206 12.39 -31.03 -17.89
CA ALA A 206 13.45 -32.01 -18.12
C ALA A 206 13.26 -33.15 -17.11
N GLU A 207 12.97 -34.34 -17.61
CA GLU A 207 12.70 -35.54 -16.80
C GLU A 207 13.98 -36.32 -16.68
N CYS A 208 14.71 -36.08 -15.60
CA CYS A 208 15.94 -36.80 -15.33
C CYS A 208 15.71 -38.32 -15.27
N GLY A 209 16.58 -39.09 -15.92
CA GLY A 209 16.57 -40.55 -15.90
C GLY A 209 15.72 -41.19 -17.02
N ASN A 210 15.50 -40.46 -18.12
CA ASN A 210 14.76 -40.96 -19.28
C ASN A 210 15.65 -41.49 -20.42
N GLY A 211 16.97 -41.32 -20.28
CA GLY A 211 18.02 -41.80 -21.17
C GLY A 211 18.42 -40.83 -22.27
N ASN A 212 17.89 -39.60 -22.28
CA ASN A 212 18.23 -38.56 -23.26
C ASN A 212 18.66 -37.30 -22.53
N VAL A 213 19.85 -36.78 -22.84
CA VAL A 213 20.34 -35.52 -22.28
C VAL A 213 19.63 -34.34 -22.95
N GLU A 214 18.78 -33.65 -22.21
CA GLU A 214 17.99 -32.49 -22.66
C GLU A 214 18.56 -31.15 -22.15
N ASP A 215 18.10 -30.01 -22.71
CA ASP A 215 18.60 -28.68 -22.33
C ASP A 215 18.30 -28.38 -20.84
N GLY A 216 19.35 -28.40 -20.01
CA GLY A 216 19.28 -28.24 -18.55
C GLY A 216 19.90 -29.40 -17.77
N GLU A 217 20.16 -30.52 -18.42
CA GLU A 217 20.81 -31.71 -17.85
C GLU A 217 22.32 -31.71 -18.18
N GLN A 218 23.16 -32.11 -17.22
CA GLN A 218 24.60 -32.34 -17.45
C GLN A 218 24.91 -33.79 -17.86
N CYS A 219 24.02 -34.72 -17.53
CA CYS A 219 24.00 -36.14 -17.96
C CYS A 219 22.58 -36.70 -17.80
N ASP A 220 22.30 -37.86 -18.40
CA ASP A 220 21.12 -38.70 -18.14
C ASP A 220 21.52 -40.14 -18.49
N ASP A 221 21.47 -41.07 -17.52
CA ASP A 221 21.86 -42.47 -17.70
C ASP A 221 20.66 -43.45 -17.75
N GLY A 222 19.45 -42.91 -17.92
CA GLY A 222 18.22 -43.69 -18.05
C GLY A 222 17.65 -44.18 -16.72
N ASN A 223 18.13 -43.64 -15.59
CA ASN A 223 17.57 -43.93 -14.27
C ASN A 223 17.78 -42.76 -13.26
N LEU A 224 17.28 -42.93 -12.02
CA LEU A 224 17.32 -41.90 -10.95
C LEU A 224 18.16 -42.34 -9.73
N ILE A 225 19.06 -43.31 -9.90
CA ILE A 225 19.95 -43.78 -8.83
C ILE A 225 21.09 -42.77 -8.71
N ASN A 226 21.53 -42.49 -7.49
CA ASN A 226 22.72 -41.67 -7.25
C ASN A 226 23.93 -42.59 -7.09
N SER A 227 25.11 -42.10 -7.50
CA SER A 227 26.43 -42.74 -7.45
C SER A 227 26.71 -43.83 -8.50
N ASP A 228 26.07 -43.76 -9.66
CA ASP A 228 26.33 -44.61 -10.84
C ASP A 228 26.79 -43.81 -12.09
N GLY A 229 27.02 -42.50 -11.93
CA GLY A 229 27.64 -41.64 -12.96
C GLY A 229 26.77 -40.45 -13.34
N CYS A 230 25.46 -40.52 -13.11
CA CYS A 230 24.54 -39.40 -13.25
C CYS A 230 23.54 -39.37 -12.10
N ASN A 231 23.53 -38.31 -11.31
CA ASN A 231 22.62 -38.26 -10.16
C ASN A 231 21.16 -38.01 -10.58
N SER A 232 20.23 -38.21 -9.65
CA SER A 232 18.78 -38.09 -9.84
C SER A 232 18.28 -36.66 -10.16
N ILE A 233 19.18 -35.70 -10.31
CA ILE A 233 18.91 -34.33 -10.79
C ILE A 233 19.74 -34.00 -12.04
N CYS A 234 20.27 -35.02 -12.69
CA CYS A 234 20.94 -35.00 -13.98
C CYS A 234 22.22 -34.18 -14.00
N GLN A 235 23.03 -34.40 -12.96
CA GLN A 235 24.38 -33.86 -12.86
C GLN A 235 25.42 -34.97 -12.86
N THR A 236 26.50 -34.76 -13.62
CA THR A 236 27.59 -35.73 -13.74
C THR A 236 28.27 -35.89 -12.39
N GLU A 237 28.26 -37.12 -11.88
CA GLU A 237 28.93 -37.45 -10.63
C GLU A 237 30.42 -37.68 -10.94
N ASN A 238 31.27 -36.70 -10.61
CA ASN A 238 32.71 -36.83 -10.81
C ASN A 238 33.30 -37.81 -9.78
N ASP A 239 33.55 -39.04 -10.23
CA ASP A 239 34.45 -39.96 -9.57
C ASP A 239 35.91 -39.51 -9.74
N GLU A 240 36.50 -38.92 -8.71
CA GLU A 240 37.95 -38.95 -8.53
C GLU A 240 38.32 -39.67 -7.22
N GLN A 241 38.44 -41.00 -7.31
CA GLN A 241 39.59 -41.69 -6.73
C GLN A 241 40.07 -42.82 -7.64
N SER A 242 41.22 -42.64 -8.30
CA SER A 242 42.39 -43.52 -8.08
C SER A 242 43.65 -43.14 -8.88
N ASN A 243 44.77 -43.08 -8.12
CA ASN A 243 46.17 -43.40 -8.47
C ASN A 243 47.15 -42.35 -9.04
N GLU A 244 47.95 -41.81 -8.09
CA GLU A 244 49.44 -41.81 -8.02
C GLU A 244 50.32 -41.20 -9.16
N LYS A 245 50.97 -40.05 -8.91
CA LYS A 245 52.41 -39.91 -8.52
C LYS A 245 52.98 -38.49 -8.65
N ASN A 246 53.64 -38.05 -7.55
CA ASN A 246 54.79 -37.14 -7.41
C ASN A 246 54.89 -35.85 -8.27
N ILE A 247 54.88 -34.69 -7.61
CA ILE A 247 56.09 -33.84 -7.40
C ILE A 247 55.79 -32.80 -6.31
N SER A 248 56.70 -32.72 -5.35
CA SER A 248 56.73 -31.78 -4.23
C SER A 248 57.12 -30.37 -4.66
N THR A 249 56.41 -29.35 -4.18
CA THR A 249 57.02 -28.07 -3.78
C THR A 249 56.22 -27.43 -2.67
N SER A 250 56.88 -27.24 -1.52
CA SER A 250 56.38 -26.58 -0.34
C SER A 250 56.23 -25.07 -0.56
N THR A 251 55.04 -24.54 -0.29
CA THR A 251 54.86 -23.14 0.11
C THR A 251 53.83 -23.09 1.22
N ALA A 252 54.21 -22.48 2.34
CA ALA A 252 53.42 -22.39 3.56
C ALA A 252 52.06 -21.72 3.29
N ASN A 253 50.99 -22.42 3.65
CA ASN A 253 49.64 -21.88 3.67
C ASN A 253 49.54 -20.82 4.77
N VAL A 254 49.42 -19.56 4.38
CA VAL A 254 48.85 -18.52 5.22
C VAL A 254 47.35 -18.81 5.28
N VAL A 255 46.90 -19.39 6.38
CA VAL A 255 45.46 -19.55 6.66
C VAL A 255 44.92 -18.16 6.96
N ILE A 256 44.23 -17.55 6.00
CA ILE A 256 43.35 -16.41 6.28
C ILE A 256 42.16 -17.00 7.03
N GLN A 257 42.15 -16.84 8.35
CA GLN A 257 41.05 -17.30 9.19
C GLN A 257 39.81 -16.46 8.85
N GLN A 258 38.78 -17.10 8.30
CA GLN A 258 37.50 -16.45 7.98
C GLN A 258 36.86 -15.97 9.28
N ILE A 259 36.61 -14.67 9.40
CA ILE A 259 36.03 -14.06 10.61
C ILE A 259 34.52 -14.03 10.45
N TYR A 260 33.80 -14.63 11.40
CA TYR A 260 32.34 -14.64 11.47
C TYR A 260 31.86 -13.69 12.56
N ASN A 261 30.76 -12.98 12.33
CA ASN A 261 30.15 -12.04 13.27
C ASN A 261 28.97 -12.67 14.01
N PHE A 262 28.65 -12.06 15.15
CA PHE A 262 27.45 -12.44 15.89
C PHE A 262 26.22 -12.24 15.01
N GLY A 263 25.40 -13.27 14.85
CA GLY A 263 24.22 -13.29 14.00
C GLY A 263 24.42 -13.74 12.55
N ASP A 264 25.66 -14.05 12.12
CA ASP A 264 25.93 -14.60 10.78
C ASP A 264 25.41 -16.03 10.62
N VAL A 265 25.41 -16.79 11.73
CA VAL A 265 24.78 -18.11 11.87
C VAL A 265 23.92 -18.05 13.12
N LEU A 266 22.67 -18.51 13.02
CA LEU A 266 21.71 -18.45 14.13
C LEU A 266 21.33 -19.84 14.60
N ILE A 267 21.11 -20.02 15.91
CA ILE A 267 20.36 -21.15 16.45
C ILE A 267 18.91 -20.99 15.99
N ASN A 268 18.40 -21.89 15.16
CA ASN A 268 17.16 -21.70 14.43
C ASN A 268 15.96 -22.41 15.07
N GLU A 269 16.16 -23.64 15.54
CA GLU A 269 15.13 -24.47 16.17
C GLU A 269 15.78 -25.50 17.10
N PHE A 270 15.15 -25.84 18.22
CA PHE A 270 15.65 -26.89 19.11
C PHE A 270 14.52 -27.58 19.89
N VAL A 271 14.75 -28.84 20.29
CA VAL A 271 13.85 -29.62 21.16
C VAL A 271 14.60 -29.96 22.43
N SER A 272 14.10 -29.47 23.57
CA SER A 272 14.58 -29.81 24.90
C SER A 272 13.81 -30.97 25.54
N ASP A 273 12.51 -31.10 25.25
CA ASP A 273 11.64 -32.16 25.79
C ASP A 273 11.04 -32.99 24.63
N PRO A 274 11.77 -33.97 24.07
CA PRO A 274 11.34 -34.72 22.90
C PRO A 274 10.27 -35.77 23.21
N ALA A 275 9.51 -36.17 22.20
CA ALA A 275 8.50 -37.22 22.29
C ALA A 275 9.05 -38.58 22.75
N ASP A 276 8.15 -39.43 23.27
CA ASP A 276 8.45 -40.83 23.59
C ASP A 276 9.16 -41.52 22.40
N ASN A 277 10.44 -41.85 22.58
CA ASN A 277 11.38 -42.46 21.62
C ASN A 277 12.08 -41.51 20.61
N GLU A 278 11.98 -40.20 20.80
CA GLU A 278 12.78 -39.20 20.08
C GLU A 278 14.00 -38.72 20.91
N VAL A 279 14.81 -37.84 20.33
CA VAL A 279 16.05 -37.33 20.93
C VAL A 279 16.04 -35.81 20.89
N GLU A 280 16.68 -35.17 21.86
CA GLU A 280 16.95 -33.73 21.81
C GLU A 280 17.80 -33.37 20.59
N TRP A 281 17.58 -32.18 20.03
CA TRP A 281 18.37 -31.68 18.93
C TRP A 281 18.38 -30.16 18.88
N VAL A 282 19.43 -29.61 18.25
CA VAL A 282 19.58 -28.18 17.95
C VAL A 282 19.85 -28.02 16.47
N GLU A 283 19.14 -27.10 15.83
CA GLU A 283 19.35 -26.67 14.46
C GLU A 283 19.98 -25.29 14.42
N ILE A 284 20.89 -25.09 13.47
CA ILE A 284 21.43 -23.77 13.13
C ILE A 284 21.10 -23.40 11.68
N TYR A 285 21.02 -22.09 11.41
CA TYR A 285 20.70 -21.49 10.12
C TYR A 285 21.80 -20.53 9.66
N ASN A 286 22.30 -20.71 8.44
CA ASN A 286 23.28 -19.82 7.83
C ASN A 286 22.60 -18.58 7.21
N LYS A 287 22.87 -17.39 7.74
CA LYS A 287 22.29 -16.13 7.25
C LYS A 287 23.09 -15.50 6.10
N ILE A 288 24.38 -15.82 6.00
CA ILE A 288 25.26 -15.23 5.00
C ILE A 288 25.22 -16.00 3.68
N ASP A 289 25.61 -15.33 2.61
CA ASP A 289 25.62 -15.82 1.22
C ASP A 289 26.85 -16.70 0.90
N LYS A 290 27.51 -17.25 1.92
CA LYS A 290 28.70 -18.11 1.79
C LYS A 290 28.55 -19.42 2.53
N GLU A 291 29.14 -20.48 1.97
CA GLU A 291 29.24 -21.76 2.67
C GLU A 291 30.16 -21.64 3.88
N ILE A 292 29.80 -22.32 4.96
CA ILE A 292 30.55 -22.29 6.22
C ILE A 292 30.94 -23.71 6.59
N ASP A 293 32.25 -23.93 6.73
CA ASP A 293 32.79 -25.14 7.33
C ASP A 293 32.75 -25.02 8.86
N LEU A 294 31.97 -25.89 9.49
CA LEU A 294 31.77 -25.93 10.94
C LEU A 294 32.89 -26.69 11.67
N THR A 295 33.94 -27.12 10.96
CA THR A 295 35.07 -27.82 11.57
C THR A 295 35.69 -26.98 12.69
N GLY A 296 35.64 -27.53 13.90
CA GLY A 296 36.17 -26.88 15.10
C GLY A 296 35.20 -25.95 15.83
N TRP A 297 34.01 -25.70 15.27
CA TRP A 297 32.92 -25.01 15.98
C TRP A 297 32.31 -25.94 17.05
N TRP A 298 31.65 -25.35 18.05
CA TRP A 298 30.92 -26.13 19.05
C TRP A 298 29.69 -25.38 19.58
N ILE A 299 28.72 -26.15 20.08
CA ILE A 299 27.64 -25.67 20.93
C ILE A 299 28.01 -25.97 22.39
N GLU A 300 27.83 -25.01 23.28
CA GLU A 300 27.98 -25.16 24.73
C GLU A 300 26.63 -24.91 25.40
N GLU A 301 26.25 -25.76 26.36
CA GLU A 301 25.02 -25.59 27.17
C GLU A 301 25.31 -25.14 28.62
N GLY A 302 24.29 -24.92 29.44
CA GLY A 302 24.40 -24.35 30.79
C GLY A 302 25.32 -25.09 31.78
N SER A 303 25.49 -26.40 31.63
CA SER A 303 26.41 -27.28 32.38
C SER A 303 27.85 -27.24 31.85
N LYS A 304 28.08 -26.57 30.72
CA LYS A 304 29.37 -26.38 30.00
C LYS A 304 29.85 -27.59 29.23
N ALA A 305 29.01 -28.59 29.01
CA ALA A 305 29.32 -29.65 28.08
C ALA A 305 29.30 -29.10 26.64
N LYS A 306 30.15 -29.68 25.79
CA LYS A 306 30.46 -29.14 24.45
C LYS A 306 30.14 -30.16 23.37
N THR A 307 29.25 -29.77 22.46
CA THR A 307 28.91 -30.53 21.26
C THR A 307 29.75 -30.02 20.10
N LYS A 308 30.73 -30.80 19.64
CA LYS A 308 31.53 -30.42 18.47
C LYS A 308 30.68 -30.49 17.21
N LEU A 309 30.74 -29.45 16.39
CA LEU A 309 30.07 -29.40 15.10
C LEU A 309 31.03 -29.84 14.00
N THR A 310 30.47 -30.42 12.94
CA THR A 310 31.20 -30.85 11.75
C THR A 310 30.32 -30.70 10.51
N GLY A 311 30.95 -30.65 9.34
CA GLY A 311 30.27 -30.54 8.06
C GLY A 311 30.12 -29.10 7.58
N ILE A 312 29.54 -28.96 6.40
CA ILE A 312 29.34 -27.69 5.71
C ILE A 312 27.87 -27.30 5.80
N ILE A 313 27.59 -26.02 6.06
CA ILE A 313 26.27 -25.42 5.92
C ILE A 313 26.30 -24.47 4.71
N SER A 314 25.38 -24.66 3.76
CA SER A 314 25.34 -23.95 2.49
C SER A 314 24.77 -22.54 2.65
N SER A 315 24.94 -21.70 1.63
CA SER A 315 24.39 -20.34 1.57
C SER A 315 22.99 -20.25 0.98
N SER A 316 22.46 -21.36 0.44
CA SER A 316 21.17 -21.37 -0.25
C SER A 316 20.39 -22.68 -0.07
N GLY A 317 19.08 -22.62 -0.33
CA GLY A 317 18.17 -23.77 -0.24
C GLY A 317 18.05 -24.39 1.15
N SER A 318 17.66 -25.67 1.20
CA SER A 318 17.62 -26.47 2.44
C SER A 318 19.01 -26.71 3.04
N GLY A 319 20.08 -26.50 2.26
CA GLY A 319 21.45 -26.57 2.75
C GLY A 319 21.80 -25.47 3.76
N ARG A 320 20.93 -24.45 3.94
CA ARG A 320 21.10 -23.40 4.95
C ARG A 320 20.81 -23.86 6.37
N TYR A 321 20.20 -25.03 6.57
CA TYR A 321 19.86 -25.56 7.89
C TYR A 321 20.77 -26.74 8.22
N LYS A 322 21.21 -26.85 9.47
CA LYS A 322 22.02 -27.98 9.93
C LYS A 322 21.60 -28.40 11.32
N VAL A 323 21.25 -29.68 11.47
CA VAL A 323 20.73 -30.26 12.70
C VAL A 323 21.79 -31.10 13.40
N PHE A 324 21.85 -30.96 14.73
CA PHE A 324 22.72 -31.70 15.63
C PHE A 324 21.88 -32.39 16.70
N GLU A 325 21.82 -33.72 16.63
CA GLU A 325 21.11 -34.55 17.60
C GLU A 325 22.00 -34.90 18.80
N LYS A 326 21.38 -35.08 19.97
CA LYS A 326 22.04 -35.49 21.23
C LYS A 326 23.18 -34.55 21.63
N PRO A 327 22.91 -33.25 21.85
CA PRO A 327 23.93 -32.34 22.33
C PRO A 327 24.55 -32.86 23.64
N ALA A 328 25.88 -32.78 23.73
CA ALA A 328 26.63 -33.14 24.93
C ALA A 328 26.22 -32.18 26.05
N GLY A 329 25.51 -32.71 27.06
CA GLY A 329 25.01 -31.95 28.21
C GLY A 329 23.55 -32.26 28.56
N SER A 330 22.76 -32.66 27.55
CA SER A 330 21.29 -32.72 27.59
C SER A 330 20.65 -31.36 27.92
N LEU A 331 19.77 -30.90 27.03
CA LEU A 331 19.04 -29.65 27.20
C LEU A 331 18.03 -29.78 28.34
N ASN A 332 18.06 -28.86 29.30
CA ASN A 332 17.13 -28.92 30.43
C ASN A 332 15.71 -28.50 30.02
N ASN A 333 14.71 -29.34 30.31
CA ASN A 333 13.29 -29.08 30.00
C ASN A 333 12.76 -27.81 30.65
N ASP A 334 13.18 -27.48 31.88
CA ASP A 334 12.66 -26.31 32.59
C ASP A 334 13.29 -24.98 32.11
N GLY A 335 14.38 -25.05 31.35
CA GLY A 335 15.13 -23.90 30.85
C GLY A 335 16.65 -24.12 30.87
N ASP A 336 17.31 -23.62 29.83
CA ASP A 336 18.76 -23.71 29.62
C ASP A 336 19.27 -22.53 28.77
N ILE A 337 20.58 -22.48 28.54
CA ILE A 337 21.24 -21.60 27.57
C ILE A 337 21.98 -22.44 26.53
N ILE A 338 21.83 -22.09 25.25
CA ILE A 338 22.55 -22.70 24.12
C ILE A 338 23.43 -21.61 23.51
N ILE A 339 24.75 -21.81 23.51
CA ILE A 339 25.71 -20.84 22.95
C ILE A 339 26.46 -21.49 21.78
N LEU A 340 26.42 -20.83 20.62
CA LEU A 340 27.14 -21.25 19.42
C LEU A 340 28.49 -20.54 19.33
N TYR A 341 29.58 -21.30 19.25
CA TYR A 341 30.94 -20.80 19.09
C TYR A 341 31.55 -21.17 17.75
N ASP A 342 32.33 -20.24 17.19
CA ASP A 342 33.20 -20.56 16.06
C ASP A 342 34.48 -21.30 16.47
N SER A 343 35.27 -21.71 15.48
CA SER A 343 36.56 -22.39 15.69
C SER A 343 37.59 -21.59 16.50
N SER A 344 37.43 -20.26 16.63
CA SER A 344 38.29 -19.39 17.44
C SER A 344 37.81 -19.24 18.88
N GLY A 345 36.58 -19.67 19.18
CA GLY A 345 35.91 -19.45 20.46
C GLY A 345 35.19 -18.11 20.57
N LYS A 346 34.90 -17.46 19.44
CA LYS A 346 34.00 -16.30 19.38
C LYS A 346 32.54 -16.79 19.41
N ILE A 347 31.69 -16.11 20.18
CA ILE A 347 30.25 -16.37 20.20
C ILE A 347 29.63 -15.86 18.89
N ILE A 348 28.88 -16.72 18.23
CA ILE A 348 28.20 -16.44 16.96
C ILE A 348 26.70 -16.28 17.15
N ASP A 349 26.08 -17.00 18.08
CA ASP A 349 24.69 -16.78 18.51
C ASP A 349 24.45 -17.37 19.90
N GLN A 350 23.34 -16.97 20.53
CA GLN A 350 22.88 -17.54 21.79
C GLN A 350 21.35 -17.63 21.84
N ALA A 351 20.85 -18.70 22.47
CA ALA A 351 19.44 -18.89 22.77
C ALA A 351 19.26 -19.26 24.24
N VAL A 352 18.65 -18.37 25.02
CA VAL A 352 18.27 -18.61 26.42
C VAL A 352 16.78 -18.91 26.46
N TYR A 353 16.36 -19.94 27.21
CA TYR A 353 14.95 -20.32 27.30
C TYR A 353 14.53 -20.78 28.70
N GLY A 354 13.22 -20.75 28.94
CA GLY A 354 12.60 -21.18 30.18
C GLY A 354 13.03 -20.38 31.40
N ASN A 355 13.34 -21.07 32.50
CA ASN A 355 13.64 -20.43 33.78
C ASN A 355 15.13 -20.09 34.00
N TRP A 356 15.98 -20.32 32.98
CA TRP A 356 17.42 -20.07 33.04
C TRP A 356 17.72 -18.61 33.39
N ASP A 357 18.70 -18.36 34.26
CA ASP A 357 19.04 -17.02 34.73
C ASP A 357 20.43 -16.62 34.20
N ASP A 358 20.46 -15.92 33.07
CA ASP A 358 21.69 -15.32 32.53
C ASP A 358 21.90 -13.86 33.01
N GLY A 359 21.01 -13.35 33.87
CA GLY A 359 20.94 -11.95 34.29
C GLY A 359 19.67 -11.20 33.82
N ASP A 360 18.88 -11.73 32.87
CA ASP A 360 17.56 -11.19 32.51
C ASP A 360 16.54 -12.23 32.03
N LYS A 361 15.85 -12.90 32.95
CA LYS A 361 14.81 -13.91 32.63
C LYS A 361 13.65 -13.43 31.74
N ASN A 362 13.44 -12.13 31.60
CA ASN A 362 12.29 -11.61 30.82
C ASN A 362 12.56 -11.63 29.31
N ASN A 363 13.80 -11.89 28.89
CA ASN A 363 14.18 -12.03 27.50
C ASN A 363 14.29 -13.50 27.06
N ASN A 364 14.02 -14.46 27.96
CA ASN A 364 14.11 -15.88 27.66
C ASN A 364 13.02 -16.30 26.67
N ALA A 365 13.39 -17.14 25.71
CA ALA A 365 12.42 -17.88 24.93
C ALA A 365 11.53 -18.75 25.85
N PRO A 366 10.27 -19.04 25.47
CA PRO A 366 9.43 -19.94 26.25
C PRO A 366 10.02 -21.37 26.29
N VAL A 367 9.44 -22.23 27.12
CA VAL A 367 9.74 -23.67 27.13
C VAL A 367 8.77 -24.37 26.20
N ALA A 368 9.28 -25.30 25.39
CA ALA A 368 8.46 -26.28 24.69
C ALA A 368 8.41 -27.58 25.50
N SER A 369 7.21 -28.10 25.75
CA SER A 369 7.00 -29.44 26.31
C SER A 369 6.88 -30.48 25.19
N ASP A 370 7.10 -31.76 25.49
CA ASP A 370 6.83 -32.86 24.56
C ASP A 370 5.45 -32.73 23.85
N PRO A 371 5.37 -32.84 22.51
CA PRO A 371 6.43 -33.16 21.52
C PRO A 371 6.99 -31.92 20.78
N PHE A 372 6.93 -30.75 21.40
CA PHE A 372 7.08 -29.48 20.72
C PHE A 372 8.54 -29.00 20.70
N SER A 373 8.84 -28.10 19.77
CA SER A 373 10.16 -27.48 19.64
C SER A 373 10.08 -25.98 19.89
N MET A 374 11.22 -25.41 20.22
CA MET A 374 11.46 -23.98 20.27
C MET A 374 12.05 -23.53 18.94
N ALA A 375 11.28 -22.77 18.16
CA ALA A 375 11.69 -22.32 16.82
C ALA A 375 11.73 -20.79 16.75
N ARG A 376 12.68 -20.23 15.99
CA ARG A 376 12.67 -18.80 15.65
C ARG A 376 11.44 -18.46 14.81
N LYS A 377 10.83 -17.29 15.07
CA LYS A 377 9.57 -16.88 14.44
C LYS A 377 9.63 -16.75 12.92
N PHE A 378 10.80 -16.38 12.40
CA PHE A 378 11.14 -16.46 10.99
C PHE A 378 12.61 -16.84 10.86
N ASP A 379 12.97 -17.54 9.79
CA ASP A 379 14.37 -17.85 9.53
C ASP A 379 15.18 -16.56 9.37
N GLY A 380 16.32 -16.46 10.07
CA GLY A 380 17.14 -15.25 10.03
C GLY A 380 16.67 -14.10 10.94
N TYR A 381 15.54 -14.27 11.64
CA TYR A 381 14.95 -13.27 12.56
C TYR A 381 15.69 -13.24 13.90
N ASN A 382 16.23 -12.07 14.25
CA ASN A 382 16.98 -11.88 15.48
C ASN A 382 16.82 -10.43 15.96
N THR A 383 16.05 -10.23 17.03
CA THR A 383 15.84 -8.95 17.72
C THR A 383 16.72 -8.82 18.97
N PHE A 384 17.61 -9.80 19.19
CA PHE A 384 18.46 -9.93 20.38
C PHE A 384 17.64 -10.12 21.67
N ASN A 385 16.41 -10.61 21.55
CA ASN A 385 15.53 -10.98 22.66
C ASN A 385 14.90 -12.33 22.34
N ASN A 386 15.31 -13.38 23.05
CA ASN A 386 14.87 -14.73 22.74
C ASN A 386 13.35 -14.93 22.96
N ALA A 387 12.70 -14.17 23.86
CA ALA A 387 11.25 -14.15 24.05
C ALA A 387 10.51 -13.60 22.82
N ASN A 388 11.13 -12.64 22.13
CA ASN A 388 10.59 -12.06 20.90
C ASN A 388 10.96 -12.86 19.67
N ASP A 389 12.10 -13.53 19.69
CA ASP A 389 12.67 -14.22 18.54
C ASP A 389 12.18 -15.64 18.39
N PHE A 390 11.91 -16.33 19.50
CA PHE A 390 11.50 -17.73 19.51
C PHE A 390 10.03 -17.88 19.91
N SER A 391 9.45 -19.00 19.49
CA SER A 391 8.11 -19.41 19.87
C SER A 391 8.05 -20.93 19.93
N VAL A 392 7.18 -21.46 20.79
CA VAL A 392 6.88 -22.88 20.78
C VAL A 392 6.20 -23.19 19.45
N THR A 393 6.62 -24.27 18.80
CA THR A 393 5.90 -24.83 17.66
C THR A 393 5.50 -26.26 17.92
N ILE A 394 4.24 -26.55 17.62
CA ILE A 394 3.68 -27.89 17.74
C ILE A 394 4.04 -28.81 16.57
N LYS A 395 4.75 -28.30 15.57
CA LYS A 395 5.24 -29.07 14.42
C LYS A 395 6.72 -28.78 14.21
N PRO A 396 7.61 -29.55 14.84
CA PRO A 396 9.04 -29.37 14.67
C PRO A 396 9.48 -29.50 13.20
N THR A 397 10.32 -28.57 12.74
CA THR A 397 10.69 -28.38 11.32
C THR A 397 12.15 -28.72 11.03
N LYS A 398 12.62 -29.78 11.65
CA LYS A 398 13.98 -30.32 11.54
C LYS A 398 14.51 -30.37 10.09
N GLY A 399 15.55 -29.60 9.81
CA GLY A 399 16.25 -29.50 8.53
C GLY A 399 15.56 -28.59 7.50
N ALA A 400 14.57 -27.80 7.90
CA ALA A 400 13.72 -27.01 7.02
C ALA A 400 13.34 -25.66 7.65
N SER A 401 12.68 -24.82 6.87
CA SER A 401 12.19 -23.51 7.32
C SER A 401 11.18 -23.64 8.47
N ASN A 402 11.30 -22.76 9.46
CA ASN A 402 10.47 -22.80 10.66
C ASN A 402 8.99 -22.58 10.35
N ILE A 403 8.13 -23.43 10.93
CA ILE A 403 6.68 -23.23 10.93
C ILE A 403 6.25 -22.99 12.37
N ILE A 404 5.99 -21.74 12.77
CA ILE A 404 5.50 -21.44 14.11
C ILE A 404 4.00 -21.72 14.23
N GLN A 405 3.63 -22.55 15.19
CA GLN A 405 2.26 -22.71 15.67
C GLN A 405 2.26 -22.55 17.20
N VAL A 406 1.96 -21.33 17.69
CA VAL A 406 2.08 -20.92 19.10
C VAL A 406 0.99 -21.52 19.99
N GLU A 407 1.37 -22.00 21.18
CA GLU A 407 0.50 -22.68 22.16
C GLU A 407 -0.47 -21.80 22.97
N ASP A 408 -0.27 -20.48 23.09
CA ASP A 408 -1.14 -19.62 23.95
C ASP A 408 -2.20 -18.80 23.19
N GLU A 409 -2.33 -18.97 21.86
CA GLU A 409 -3.44 -18.40 21.07
C GLU A 409 -4.59 -19.39 20.80
N VAL A 410 -4.64 -20.45 21.61
CA VAL A 410 -5.87 -21.16 21.94
C VAL A 410 -6.75 -20.25 22.82
N SER A 411 -7.30 -19.19 22.23
CA SER A 411 -8.69 -18.77 22.49
C SER A 411 -9.24 -17.75 21.49
N LEU A 412 -8.40 -17.05 20.69
CA LEU A 412 -8.85 -15.98 19.79
C LEU A 412 -8.32 -16.07 18.35
N GLU A 413 -7.05 -16.42 18.09
CA GLU A 413 -6.57 -16.58 16.69
C GLU A 413 -6.79 -17.99 16.13
N ALA A 414 -6.77 -19.05 16.95
CA ALA A 414 -7.36 -20.33 16.55
C ALA A 414 -8.89 -20.18 16.31
N LYS A 415 -9.58 -19.34 17.11
CA LYS A 415 -10.97 -18.99 16.78
C LYS A 415 -11.05 -18.26 15.45
N ALA A 416 -10.15 -17.33 15.13
CA ALA A 416 -10.14 -16.54 13.89
C ALA A 416 -9.71 -17.32 12.64
N LYS A 417 -8.80 -18.31 12.76
CA LYS A 417 -8.33 -19.18 11.66
C LYS A 417 -9.30 -20.34 11.37
N PHE A 418 -10.18 -20.64 12.32
CA PHE A 418 -11.37 -21.48 12.15
C PHE A 418 -12.67 -20.65 12.21
N ASP A 419 -12.59 -19.32 12.09
CA ASP A 419 -13.76 -18.43 12.09
C ASP A 419 -14.35 -18.41 10.70
N PHE A 420 -15.04 -19.49 10.38
CA PHE A 420 -15.83 -19.62 9.16
C PHE A 420 -17.26 -19.13 9.40
N SER A 421 -17.51 -18.26 10.41
CA SER A 421 -18.85 -17.75 10.72
C SER A 421 -19.49 -16.97 9.59
N ASN A 422 -18.68 -16.49 8.63
CA ASN A 422 -19.14 -15.84 7.41
C ASN A 422 -18.98 -16.71 6.15
N ASP A 423 -18.48 -17.94 6.29
CA ASP A 423 -18.11 -18.81 5.16
C ASP A 423 -18.98 -20.07 5.08
N ILE A 424 -19.30 -20.74 6.20
CA ILE A 424 -20.07 -22.00 6.17
C ILE A 424 -21.42 -21.84 6.87
N PHE A 425 -22.49 -22.16 6.15
CA PHE A 425 -23.88 -22.01 6.62
C PHE A 425 -24.66 -23.30 6.42
N ILE A 426 -25.63 -23.56 7.31
CA ILE A 426 -26.74 -24.48 7.00
C ILE A 426 -27.61 -23.77 5.95
N SER A 427 -27.84 -24.43 4.82
CA SER A 427 -28.58 -23.85 3.69
C SER A 427 -29.96 -24.50 3.49
N GLU A 428 -30.12 -25.79 3.78
CA GLU A 428 -31.39 -26.50 3.61
C GLU A 428 -31.56 -27.59 4.66
N ILE A 429 -32.78 -27.73 5.20
CA ILE A 429 -33.14 -28.77 6.17
C ILE A 429 -34.42 -29.46 5.69
N LEU A 430 -34.40 -30.78 5.51
CA LEU A 430 -35.58 -31.58 5.22
C LEU A 430 -35.91 -32.51 6.40
N PRO A 431 -36.78 -32.08 7.34
CA PRO A 431 -37.08 -32.84 8.55
C PRO A 431 -38.21 -33.87 8.41
N ASN A 432 -39.10 -33.71 7.43
CA ASN A 432 -40.23 -34.64 7.18
C ASN A 432 -40.33 -34.94 5.68
N PRO A 433 -39.43 -35.75 5.11
CA PRO A 433 -39.49 -36.11 3.70
C PRO A 433 -40.79 -36.88 3.38
N ILE A 434 -41.24 -36.83 2.13
CA ILE A 434 -42.36 -37.69 1.69
C ILE A 434 -41.94 -39.15 1.79
N GLY A 435 -42.68 -39.94 2.57
CA GLY A 435 -42.48 -41.39 2.69
C GLY A 435 -41.59 -41.80 3.86
N ASP A 436 -40.36 -42.28 3.58
CA ASP A 436 -39.49 -42.92 4.59
C ASP A 436 -38.42 -41.96 5.12
N ASP A 437 -38.67 -41.47 6.33
CA ASP A 437 -37.77 -40.58 7.06
C ASP A 437 -36.39 -41.19 7.34
N THR A 438 -36.25 -42.52 7.27
CA THR A 438 -34.97 -43.16 7.60
C THR A 438 -33.89 -42.92 6.53
N LYS A 439 -34.27 -42.44 5.34
CA LYS A 439 -33.38 -42.32 4.17
C LYS A 439 -33.23 -40.92 3.61
N LEU A 440 -34.32 -40.17 3.54
CA LEU A 440 -34.39 -38.93 2.77
C LEU A 440 -34.29 -37.66 3.63
N GLU A 441 -34.37 -37.80 4.95
CA GLU A 441 -34.09 -36.70 5.87
C GLU A 441 -32.63 -36.24 5.70
N PHE A 442 -32.43 -34.93 5.54
CA PHE A 442 -31.10 -34.37 5.38
C PHE A 442 -30.94 -32.97 5.97
N ILE A 443 -29.68 -32.64 6.23
CA ILE A 443 -29.21 -31.30 6.54
C ILE A 443 -28.16 -30.95 5.49
N GLU A 444 -28.24 -29.76 4.91
CA GLU A 444 -27.26 -29.28 3.93
C GLU A 444 -26.47 -28.09 4.45
N ILE A 445 -25.18 -28.08 4.12
CA ILE A 445 -24.29 -26.94 4.34
C ILE A 445 -23.76 -26.36 3.03
N TYR A 446 -23.50 -25.06 3.04
CA TYR A 446 -22.99 -24.28 1.91
C TYR A 446 -21.72 -23.52 2.30
N ASN A 447 -20.72 -23.50 1.41
CA ASN A 447 -19.53 -22.69 1.52
C ASN A 447 -19.66 -21.39 0.70
N ALA A 448 -20.02 -20.30 1.35
CA ALA A 448 -20.11 -18.95 0.81
C ALA A 448 -18.74 -18.23 0.68
N GLY A 449 -17.69 -18.79 1.28
CA GLY A 449 -16.34 -18.24 1.27
C GLY A 449 -15.66 -18.34 -0.11
N GLN A 450 -14.56 -17.61 -0.27
CA GLN A 450 -13.76 -17.57 -1.52
C GLN A 450 -12.72 -18.71 -1.61
N ARG A 451 -12.66 -19.60 -0.63
CA ARG A 451 -11.67 -20.69 -0.52
C ARG A 451 -12.36 -22.02 -0.26
N GLU A 452 -11.70 -23.13 -0.60
CA GLU A 452 -12.18 -24.44 -0.17
C GLU A 452 -11.98 -24.64 1.33
N VAL A 453 -12.92 -25.31 1.97
CA VAL A 453 -12.94 -25.54 3.42
C VAL A 453 -12.86 -27.04 3.69
N ASP A 454 -11.94 -27.42 4.55
CA ASP A 454 -11.87 -28.78 5.10
C ASP A 454 -12.76 -28.88 6.35
N LEU A 455 -13.65 -29.87 6.34
CA LEU A 455 -14.67 -30.14 7.34
C LEU A 455 -14.15 -31.04 8.47
N THR A 456 -12.84 -31.35 8.49
CA THR A 456 -12.20 -32.00 9.64
C THR A 456 -12.44 -31.18 10.91
N GLY A 457 -12.94 -31.83 11.96
CA GLY A 457 -13.30 -31.25 13.24
C GLY A 457 -14.69 -30.58 13.32
N TRP A 458 -15.39 -30.40 12.20
CA TRP A 458 -16.74 -29.85 12.18
C TRP A 458 -17.77 -30.86 12.67
N SER A 459 -18.90 -30.39 13.24
CA SER A 459 -19.98 -31.30 13.65
C SER A 459 -21.38 -30.70 13.51
N LEU A 460 -22.37 -31.58 13.35
CA LEU A 460 -23.80 -31.25 13.40
C LEU A 460 -24.46 -31.91 14.61
N SER A 461 -25.49 -31.26 15.18
CA SER A 461 -26.40 -31.90 16.13
C SER A 461 -27.84 -31.46 15.90
N ASN A 462 -28.77 -32.24 16.43
CA ASN A 462 -30.16 -31.84 16.62
C ASN A 462 -30.36 -31.26 18.04
N GLU A 463 -31.62 -31.19 18.49
CA GLU A 463 -32.02 -30.79 19.86
C GLU A 463 -31.44 -31.65 21.00
N ASP A 464 -30.98 -32.88 20.74
CA ASP A 464 -30.38 -33.76 21.76
C ASP A 464 -28.92 -33.41 22.12
N ASP A 465 -28.33 -32.41 21.45
CA ASP A 465 -26.93 -31.96 21.62
C ASP A 465 -25.84 -33.03 21.38
N LYS A 466 -26.20 -34.18 20.80
CA LYS A 466 -25.25 -35.23 20.42
C LYS A 466 -24.54 -34.88 19.11
N LYS A 467 -23.40 -34.21 19.21
CA LYS A 467 -22.53 -33.83 18.08
C LYS A 467 -22.11 -35.05 17.24
N LYS A 468 -22.25 -34.94 15.92
CA LYS A 468 -21.77 -35.90 14.91
C LYS A 468 -20.70 -35.24 14.05
N ASN A 469 -19.48 -35.73 14.12
CA ASN A 469 -18.37 -35.17 13.34
C ASN A 469 -18.57 -35.41 11.84
N LEU A 470 -18.45 -34.36 11.04
CA LEU A 470 -18.70 -34.38 9.61
C LEU A 470 -17.69 -35.24 8.85
N GLU A 471 -16.43 -35.25 9.27
CA GLU A 471 -15.37 -36.11 8.70
C GLU A 471 -15.70 -37.61 8.70
N ASN A 472 -16.57 -38.05 9.62
CA ASN A 472 -16.94 -39.45 9.80
C ASN A 472 -18.23 -39.83 9.05
N ILE A 473 -18.95 -38.85 8.50
CA ILE A 473 -20.27 -39.03 7.86
C ILE A 473 -20.37 -38.42 6.46
N ALA A 474 -19.43 -37.54 6.09
CA ALA A 474 -19.31 -36.95 4.76
C ALA A 474 -18.69 -37.94 3.77
N THR A 475 -18.95 -37.72 2.47
CA THR A 475 -18.27 -38.46 1.39
C THR A 475 -16.95 -37.80 0.96
N SER A 476 -16.75 -36.54 1.34
CA SER A 476 -15.55 -35.74 1.16
C SER A 476 -15.40 -34.87 2.41
N THR A 477 -14.19 -34.72 2.93
CA THR A 477 -13.94 -33.75 4.00
C THR A 477 -13.81 -32.34 3.44
N ILE A 478 -13.59 -32.16 2.13
CA ILE A 478 -13.40 -30.83 1.52
C ILE A 478 -14.67 -30.36 0.81
N ILE A 479 -15.11 -29.14 1.10
CA ILE A 479 -16.14 -28.39 0.37
C ILE A 479 -15.51 -27.19 -0.35
N LYS A 480 -15.55 -27.18 -1.69
CA LYS A 480 -14.97 -26.08 -2.48
C LYS A 480 -15.76 -24.77 -2.30
N ALA A 481 -15.11 -23.64 -2.55
CA ALA A 481 -15.74 -22.33 -2.58
C ALA A 481 -17.01 -22.34 -3.47
N GLY A 482 -18.13 -21.82 -2.96
CA GLY A 482 -19.40 -21.76 -3.65
C GLY A 482 -20.08 -23.13 -3.89
N LYS A 483 -19.75 -24.17 -3.11
CA LYS A 483 -20.35 -25.51 -3.23
C LYS A 483 -21.17 -25.90 -2.01
N TYR A 484 -22.04 -26.89 -2.20
CA TYR A 484 -23.01 -27.42 -1.23
C TYR A 484 -22.71 -28.88 -0.90
N LEU A 485 -23.06 -29.31 0.30
CA LEU A 485 -22.89 -30.68 0.76
C LEU A 485 -24.04 -31.13 1.67
N ALA A 486 -24.81 -32.12 1.19
CA ALA A 486 -25.95 -32.70 1.91
C ALA A 486 -25.56 -33.92 2.77
N PHE A 487 -26.08 -33.95 4.00
CA PHE A 487 -25.90 -35.02 4.98
C PHE A 487 -27.21 -35.77 5.22
N PHE A 488 -27.39 -36.90 4.54
CA PHE A 488 -28.57 -37.74 4.70
C PHE A 488 -28.49 -38.61 5.96
N ARG A 489 -29.64 -38.82 6.61
CA ARG A 489 -29.81 -39.59 7.85
C ARG A 489 -29.09 -40.96 7.89
N PRO A 490 -29.09 -41.82 6.85
CA PRO A 490 -28.39 -43.11 6.90
C PRO A 490 -26.90 -43.01 7.25
N ARG A 491 -26.24 -41.91 6.86
CA ARG A 491 -24.83 -41.66 7.15
C ARG A 491 -24.66 -40.74 8.35
N ALA A 492 -25.43 -39.66 8.40
CA ALA A 492 -25.32 -38.65 9.46
C ALA A 492 -25.73 -39.18 10.84
N LYS A 493 -26.69 -40.12 10.88
CA LYS A 493 -27.29 -40.64 12.11
C LYS A 493 -27.83 -39.54 13.03
N ILE A 494 -28.27 -38.43 12.44
CA ILE A 494 -29.02 -37.36 13.09
C ILE A 494 -30.49 -37.59 12.74
N VAL A 495 -31.38 -37.50 13.72
CA VAL A 495 -32.83 -37.67 13.54
C VAL A 495 -33.48 -36.32 13.77
N LEU A 496 -34.23 -35.83 12.80
CA LEU A 496 -35.01 -34.58 12.90
C LEU A 496 -36.44 -34.91 13.30
N HIS A 497 -37.14 -33.91 13.83
CA HIS A 497 -38.52 -34.05 14.25
C HIS A 497 -39.47 -33.55 13.16
N ASN A 498 -40.49 -34.33 12.83
CA ASN A 498 -41.39 -34.04 11.71
C ASN A 498 -42.38 -32.88 11.93
N ASP A 499 -42.29 -32.11 13.03
CA ASP A 499 -43.22 -31.02 13.37
C ASP A 499 -42.48 -29.73 13.75
N GLN A 500 -41.60 -29.82 14.74
CA GLN A 500 -40.70 -28.75 15.14
C GLN A 500 -39.42 -29.34 15.73
N GLY A 501 -38.30 -28.66 15.56
CA GLY A 501 -37.01 -29.11 16.06
C GLY A 501 -35.91 -28.12 15.73
N GLN A 502 -34.67 -28.55 15.96
CA GLN A 502 -33.51 -27.67 15.87
C GLN A 502 -32.34 -28.36 15.18
N VAL A 503 -31.59 -27.61 14.38
CA VAL A 503 -30.30 -28.06 13.83
C VAL A 503 -29.21 -27.08 14.25
N LYS A 504 -28.07 -27.63 14.70
CA LYS A 504 -26.91 -26.88 15.16
C LYS A 504 -25.68 -27.30 14.37
N LEU A 505 -24.95 -26.32 13.85
CA LEU A 505 -23.65 -26.49 13.20
C LEU A 505 -22.55 -25.97 14.12
N PHE A 506 -21.48 -26.74 14.30
CA PHE A 506 -20.32 -26.38 15.11
C PHE A 506 -19.05 -26.44 14.26
N GLN A 507 -18.26 -25.38 14.34
CA GLN A 507 -16.90 -25.36 13.82
C GLN A 507 -15.94 -26.16 14.72
N PRO A 508 -14.74 -26.52 14.24
CA PRO A 508 -13.75 -27.24 15.03
C PRO A 508 -13.44 -26.54 16.35
N LEU A 509 -13.33 -27.33 17.42
CA LEU A 509 -12.97 -26.86 18.77
C LEU A 509 -13.97 -25.88 19.41
N ALA A 510 -15.17 -25.68 18.82
CA ALA A 510 -16.19 -24.79 19.36
C ALA A 510 -17.25 -25.53 20.21
N ASP A 511 -17.47 -24.99 21.42
CA ASP A 511 -18.52 -25.49 22.32
C ASP A 511 -19.91 -24.94 21.99
N LYS A 512 -19.98 -23.71 21.44
CA LYS A 512 -21.22 -23.07 21.01
C LYS A 512 -21.47 -23.33 19.52
N PRO A 513 -22.74 -23.48 19.11
CA PRO A 513 -23.06 -23.62 17.69
C PRO A 513 -22.67 -22.34 16.95
N LEU A 514 -21.98 -22.51 15.82
CA LEU A 514 -21.74 -21.48 14.81
C LEU A 514 -23.07 -20.97 14.26
N MET A 515 -23.99 -21.90 13.98
CA MET A 515 -25.33 -21.63 13.49
C MET A 515 -26.33 -22.54 14.17
N LEU A 516 -27.47 -21.97 14.53
CA LEU A 516 -28.60 -22.67 15.14
C LEU A 516 -29.85 -22.29 14.34
N VAL A 517 -30.58 -23.30 13.86
CA VAL A 517 -31.78 -23.13 13.05
C VAL A 517 -32.93 -23.85 13.72
N ASP A 518 -33.93 -23.06 14.14
CA ASP A 518 -35.20 -23.57 14.63
C ASP A 518 -36.20 -23.66 13.49
N TYR A 519 -36.85 -24.81 13.34
CA TYR A 519 -37.92 -24.99 12.39
C TYR A 519 -39.20 -25.44 13.11
N LYS A 520 -40.34 -24.96 12.61
CA LYS A 520 -41.68 -25.19 13.17
C LYS A 520 -42.71 -25.25 12.05
N ASN A 521 -43.84 -25.89 12.30
CA ASN A 521 -44.93 -26.08 11.34
C ASN A 521 -44.49 -26.85 10.08
N VAL A 522 -43.69 -27.89 10.27
CA VAL A 522 -43.15 -28.71 9.18
C VAL A 522 -44.29 -29.33 8.36
N LYS A 523 -44.20 -29.20 7.03
CA LYS A 523 -45.07 -29.91 6.09
C LYS A 523 -44.31 -31.07 5.47
N GLU A 524 -44.98 -32.21 5.29
CA GLU A 524 -44.38 -33.37 4.63
C GLU A 524 -43.92 -33.01 3.21
N GLY A 525 -42.66 -33.32 2.90
CA GLY A 525 -42.02 -33.06 1.60
C GLY A 525 -41.45 -31.67 1.41
N TRP A 526 -41.59 -30.78 2.39
CA TRP A 526 -41.05 -29.43 2.30
C TRP A 526 -39.72 -29.35 3.03
N SER A 527 -38.77 -28.63 2.45
CA SER A 527 -37.53 -28.25 3.14
C SER A 527 -37.63 -26.80 3.64
N TYR A 528 -36.90 -26.53 4.72
CA TYR A 528 -36.70 -25.19 5.25
C TYR A 528 -35.39 -24.67 4.69
N ASN A 529 -35.43 -23.57 3.95
CA ASN A 529 -34.34 -23.10 3.09
C ASN A 529 -33.91 -21.70 3.49
N LEU A 530 -32.60 -21.48 3.51
CA LEU A 530 -32.01 -20.15 3.67
C LEU A 530 -32.20 -19.34 2.37
N ILE A 531 -32.65 -18.10 2.48
CA ILE A 531 -32.99 -17.21 1.34
C ILE A 531 -31.80 -16.30 1.00
N GLU A 532 -31.42 -16.18 -0.27
CA GLU A 532 -30.26 -15.37 -0.69
C GLU A 532 -30.58 -13.89 -1.04
N LYS A 533 -31.85 -13.47 -1.03
CA LYS A 533 -32.32 -12.21 -1.63
C LYS A 533 -32.52 -11.01 -0.68
N SER A 534 -32.16 -11.08 0.59
CA SER A 534 -32.31 -9.95 1.51
C SER A 534 -31.18 -8.91 1.34
N SER A 535 -31.45 -7.65 1.69
CA SER A 535 -30.42 -6.61 1.80
C SER A 535 -30.39 -6.09 3.24
N PRO A 536 -29.36 -6.40 4.05
CA PRO A 536 -28.16 -7.16 3.67
C PRO A 536 -28.45 -8.66 3.45
N PRO A 537 -27.64 -9.38 2.63
CA PRO A 537 -27.82 -10.80 2.35
C PRO A 537 -27.86 -11.62 3.65
N CYS A 538 -28.68 -12.67 3.71
CA CYS A 538 -28.83 -13.52 4.90
C CYS A 538 -27.53 -14.21 5.34
N PHE A 539 -26.49 -14.22 4.50
CA PHE A 539 -25.12 -14.66 4.86
C PHE A 539 -24.33 -13.63 5.69
N VAL A 540 -24.86 -12.42 5.90
CA VAL A 540 -24.26 -11.36 6.73
C VAL A 540 -24.91 -11.31 8.12
N LYS A 541 -26.20 -11.64 8.22
CA LYS A 541 -26.94 -11.77 9.48
C LYS A 541 -28.12 -12.73 9.29
N VAL A 542 -28.00 -13.94 9.82
CA VAL A 542 -29.06 -14.95 9.77
C VAL A 542 -30.03 -14.69 10.93
N ASP A 543 -31.29 -14.38 10.62
CA ASP A 543 -32.39 -14.31 11.59
C ASP A 543 -33.62 -15.14 11.12
N GLU A 544 -34.72 -15.13 11.88
CA GLU A 544 -35.91 -15.91 11.54
C GLU A 544 -36.52 -15.50 10.18
N GLU A 545 -36.27 -14.28 9.70
CA GLU A 545 -36.80 -13.77 8.42
C GLU A 545 -35.98 -14.28 7.23
N CYS A 546 -34.84 -14.93 7.48
CA CYS A 546 -33.95 -15.48 6.46
C CYS A 546 -34.31 -16.89 5.98
N TRP A 547 -35.38 -17.49 6.50
CA TRP A 547 -35.74 -18.87 6.21
C TRP A 547 -37.15 -19.00 5.65
N GLU A 548 -37.29 -19.75 4.57
CA GLU A 548 -38.57 -20.03 3.92
C GLU A 548 -38.77 -21.52 3.67
N TRP A 549 -40.01 -21.96 3.86
CA TRP A 549 -40.44 -23.30 3.48
C TRP A 549 -40.58 -23.39 1.95
N SER A 550 -39.92 -24.37 1.33
CA SER A 550 -40.01 -24.67 -0.10
C SER A 550 -40.45 -26.10 -0.35
N GLU A 551 -41.23 -26.31 -1.42
CA GLU A 551 -41.54 -27.64 -1.97
C GLU A 551 -40.41 -28.17 -2.89
N THR A 552 -39.44 -27.30 -3.22
CA THR A 552 -38.34 -27.65 -4.14
C THR A 552 -37.11 -28.03 -3.32
N LEU A 553 -36.78 -29.32 -3.31
CA LEU A 553 -35.62 -29.85 -2.61
C LEU A 553 -34.36 -29.68 -3.47
N THR A 554 -33.26 -29.20 -2.87
CA THR A 554 -32.03 -28.85 -3.60
C THR A 554 -30.73 -29.49 -3.06
N PRO A 555 -30.71 -30.77 -2.65
CA PRO A 555 -29.50 -31.37 -2.09
C PRO A 555 -28.33 -31.37 -3.09
N GLY A 556 -27.22 -30.77 -2.69
CA GLY A 556 -25.96 -30.58 -3.40
C GLY A 556 -25.95 -29.36 -4.31
N ALA A 557 -26.95 -28.48 -4.25
CA ALA A 557 -27.12 -27.37 -5.17
C ALA A 557 -27.72 -26.12 -4.49
N MET A 558 -27.66 -24.99 -5.18
CA MET A 558 -28.24 -23.73 -4.71
C MET A 558 -29.77 -23.84 -4.52
N ASN A 559 -30.26 -23.29 -3.41
CA ASN A 559 -31.69 -23.24 -3.09
C ASN A 559 -32.48 -22.54 -4.20
N VAL A 560 -33.49 -23.22 -4.73
CA VAL A 560 -34.37 -22.67 -5.75
C VAL A 560 -35.74 -22.42 -5.15
N PHE A 561 -36.06 -21.14 -4.95
CA PHE A 561 -37.40 -20.70 -4.60
C PHE A 561 -38.20 -20.50 -5.88
N LYS A 562 -39.45 -20.97 -5.88
CA LYS A 562 -40.39 -20.62 -6.96
C LYS A 562 -40.86 -19.19 -6.75
N ILE A 563 -40.05 -18.23 -7.20
CA ILE A 563 -40.32 -16.79 -7.09
C ILE A 563 -41.57 -16.48 -7.92
N VAL A 564 -42.60 -15.92 -7.27
CA VAL A 564 -43.74 -15.31 -7.96
C VAL A 564 -43.27 -13.95 -8.46
N ASN A 565 -43.40 -13.71 -9.77
CA ASN A 565 -43.06 -12.43 -10.36
C ASN A 565 -44.13 -11.38 -10.06
N HIS A 566 -43.72 -10.17 -9.70
CA HIS A 566 -44.58 -9.00 -9.49
C HIS A 566 -44.37 -8.03 -10.66
N ALA A 567 -45.46 -7.56 -11.27
CA ALA A 567 -45.36 -6.54 -12.30
C ALA A 567 -44.76 -5.22 -11.75
N PRO A 568 -44.01 -4.45 -12.55
CA PRO A 568 -43.42 -3.18 -12.12
C PRO A 568 -44.46 -2.15 -11.64
N GLU A 569 -44.15 -1.38 -10.59
CA GLU A 569 -44.97 -0.24 -10.18
C GLU A 569 -44.51 1.03 -10.92
N VAL A 570 -45.24 1.38 -11.97
CA VAL A 570 -44.87 2.49 -12.87
C VAL A 570 -45.27 3.84 -12.28
N GLU A 571 -44.32 4.77 -12.22
CA GLU A 571 -44.56 6.18 -11.87
C GLU A 571 -43.65 7.12 -12.67
N PHE A 572 -44.17 8.29 -13.07
CA PHE A 572 -43.38 9.29 -13.79
C PHE A 572 -43.91 10.72 -13.65
N SER A 573 -43.05 11.71 -13.79
CA SER A 573 -43.37 13.14 -13.65
C SER A 573 -42.88 13.98 -14.85
N PHE A 574 -43.49 15.16 -15.04
CA PHE A 574 -43.12 16.15 -16.05
C PHE A 574 -43.73 17.52 -15.69
N LYS A 575 -43.16 18.60 -16.22
CA LYS A 575 -43.71 19.96 -16.02
C LYS A 575 -44.92 20.21 -16.94
N SER A 576 -46.02 20.71 -16.37
CA SER A 576 -47.28 21.03 -17.08
C SER A 576 -47.88 22.35 -16.55
N PRO A 577 -48.36 23.28 -17.39
CA PRO A 577 -48.48 23.15 -18.85
C PRO A 577 -47.13 23.24 -19.58
N ALA A 578 -46.98 22.46 -20.64
CA ALA A 578 -45.86 22.53 -21.57
C ALA A 578 -46.13 23.55 -22.68
N LEU A 579 -45.07 24.00 -23.36
CA LEU A 579 -45.16 24.94 -24.48
C LEU A 579 -44.89 24.23 -25.80
N VAL A 580 -45.59 24.65 -26.86
CA VAL A 580 -45.31 24.16 -28.22
C VAL A 580 -43.85 24.46 -28.60
N ASN A 581 -43.19 23.49 -29.22
CA ASN A 581 -41.79 23.54 -29.67
C ASN A 581 -40.73 23.70 -28.55
N ILE A 582 -41.08 23.42 -27.29
CA ILE A 582 -40.12 23.33 -26.18
C ILE A 582 -40.02 21.87 -25.70
N PRO A 583 -38.80 21.32 -25.57
CA PRO A 583 -38.60 19.98 -25.01
C PRO A 583 -39.15 19.87 -23.59
N VAL A 584 -39.89 18.79 -23.34
CA VAL A 584 -40.39 18.38 -22.02
C VAL A 584 -39.60 17.15 -21.60
N ILE A 585 -38.97 17.22 -20.42
CA ILE A 585 -38.28 16.08 -19.81
C ILE A 585 -39.31 15.25 -19.04
N PHE A 586 -39.31 13.95 -19.26
CA PHE A 586 -40.12 12.98 -18.54
C PHE A 586 -39.22 12.16 -17.62
N ASP A 587 -39.47 12.25 -16.31
CA ASP A 587 -38.68 11.63 -15.26
C ASP A 587 -39.42 10.41 -14.69
N ASN A 588 -38.82 9.23 -14.72
CA ASN A 588 -39.39 7.99 -14.22
C ASN A 588 -38.70 7.44 -12.97
N SER A 589 -37.91 8.25 -12.26
CA SER A 589 -37.13 7.84 -11.09
C SER A 589 -37.94 7.22 -9.94
N ASP A 590 -39.25 7.50 -9.88
CA ASP A 590 -40.18 6.90 -8.91
C ASP A 590 -40.76 5.54 -9.35
N THR A 591 -40.41 5.02 -10.54
CA THR A 591 -40.79 3.66 -10.96
C THR A 591 -39.97 2.62 -10.21
N VAL A 592 -40.64 1.67 -9.57
CA VAL A 592 -40.01 0.62 -8.76
C VAL A 592 -40.43 -0.76 -9.23
N ASP A 593 -39.54 -1.73 -9.06
CA ASP A 593 -39.82 -3.15 -9.26
C ASP A 593 -39.55 -3.88 -7.95
N GLN A 594 -40.53 -4.65 -7.46
CA GLN A 594 -40.41 -5.31 -6.16
C GLN A 594 -39.43 -6.49 -6.19
N ASP A 595 -39.18 -7.04 -7.38
CA ASP A 595 -38.28 -8.17 -7.59
C ASP A 595 -36.85 -7.74 -8.00
N ASP A 596 -36.63 -6.42 -8.14
CA ASP A 596 -35.40 -5.77 -8.62
C ASP A 596 -34.95 -6.25 -10.02
N ASP A 597 -35.92 -6.60 -10.88
CA ASP A 597 -35.68 -7.07 -12.24
C ASP A 597 -35.25 -5.91 -13.18
N LYS A 598 -34.48 -6.23 -14.23
CA LYS A 598 -34.02 -5.22 -15.20
C LYS A 598 -35.17 -4.68 -16.06
N LEU A 599 -35.50 -3.41 -15.86
CA LEU A 599 -36.64 -2.76 -16.52
C LEU A 599 -36.37 -2.29 -17.96
N LYS A 600 -37.38 -2.42 -18.81
CA LYS A 600 -37.47 -1.90 -20.19
C LYS A 600 -38.60 -0.89 -20.30
N PHE A 601 -38.29 0.26 -20.87
CA PHE A 601 -39.22 1.39 -20.98
C PHE A 601 -39.77 1.55 -22.39
N SER A 602 -41.04 1.94 -22.48
CA SER A 602 -41.71 2.30 -23.73
C SER A 602 -42.66 3.46 -23.47
N TRP A 603 -42.31 4.61 -24.00
CA TRP A 603 -43.06 5.85 -23.96
C TRP A 603 -43.92 6.02 -25.21
N ASP A 604 -45.14 6.48 -25.04
CA ASP A 604 -46.01 7.04 -26.07
C ASP A 604 -46.47 8.41 -25.62
N PHE A 605 -46.09 9.46 -26.35
CA PHE A 605 -46.37 10.83 -25.95
C PHE A 605 -47.78 11.29 -26.33
N GLY A 606 -48.57 10.44 -27.02
CA GLY A 606 -49.95 10.74 -27.38
C GLY A 606 -50.11 11.65 -28.60
N ASP A 607 -49.01 12.03 -29.26
CA ASP A 607 -48.98 12.77 -30.53
C ASP A 607 -48.47 11.90 -31.72
N GLY A 608 -48.31 10.59 -31.49
CA GLY A 608 -47.85 9.61 -32.47
C GLY A 608 -46.36 9.27 -32.37
N PHE A 609 -45.59 9.98 -31.53
CA PHE A 609 -44.18 9.68 -31.29
C PHE A 609 -43.98 8.79 -30.06
N LYS A 610 -42.95 7.94 -30.12
CA LYS A 610 -42.60 6.95 -29.08
C LYS A 610 -41.10 6.96 -28.79
N ASN A 611 -40.71 6.53 -27.59
CA ASN A 611 -39.30 6.44 -27.18
C ASN A 611 -39.10 5.27 -26.19
N ASN A 612 -37.90 4.69 -26.11
CA ASN A 612 -37.58 3.58 -25.20
C ASN A 612 -36.49 3.92 -24.17
N LEU A 613 -36.06 5.19 -24.09
CA LEU A 613 -35.15 5.66 -23.04
C LEU A 613 -35.85 5.69 -21.67
N ALA A 614 -35.09 5.56 -20.58
CA ALA A 614 -35.62 5.66 -19.22
C ALA A 614 -36.22 7.05 -18.96
N ASN A 615 -35.43 8.10 -19.22
CA ASN A 615 -35.82 9.50 -19.04
C ASN A 615 -35.73 10.27 -20.37
N PRO A 616 -36.72 10.16 -21.28
CA PRO A 616 -36.67 10.80 -22.58
C PRO A 616 -37.07 12.28 -22.51
N GLU A 617 -36.55 13.05 -23.47
CA GLU A 617 -37.09 14.36 -23.81
C GLU A 617 -38.04 14.24 -25.00
N HIS A 618 -39.16 14.97 -24.98
CA HIS A 618 -40.11 15.04 -26.10
C HIS A 618 -40.64 16.45 -26.34
N THR A 619 -40.82 16.81 -27.60
CA THR A 619 -41.27 18.16 -28.02
C THR A 619 -42.59 18.08 -28.78
N TYR A 620 -43.63 18.74 -28.26
CA TYR A 620 -44.94 18.80 -28.91
C TYR A 620 -45.02 19.95 -29.92
N LEU A 621 -45.42 19.64 -31.16
CA LEU A 621 -45.48 20.62 -32.27
C LEU A 621 -46.82 21.37 -32.38
N LYS A 622 -47.85 20.94 -31.63
CA LYS A 622 -49.18 21.54 -31.66
C LYS A 622 -49.71 21.72 -30.24
N THR A 623 -50.55 22.72 -30.02
CA THR A 623 -51.28 22.89 -28.76
C THR A 623 -52.30 21.77 -28.58
N GLY A 624 -52.61 21.41 -27.34
CA GLY A 624 -53.54 20.32 -27.05
C GLY A 624 -53.31 19.71 -25.68
N ILE A 625 -54.14 18.73 -25.31
CA ILE A 625 -53.90 17.89 -24.14
C ILE A 625 -53.50 16.52 -24.68
N TYR A 626 -52.28 16.09 -24.36
CA TYR A 626 -51.74 14.81 -24.80
C TYR A 626 -51.70 13.82 -23.64
N LYS A 627 -52.09 12.57 -23.91
CA LYS A 627 -52.02 11.48 -22.94
C LYS A 627 -50.67 10.79 -23.09
N VAL A 628 -49.75 11.08 -22.19
CA VAL A 628 -48.44 10.43 -22.13
C VAL A 628 -48.59 9.12 -21.40
N LYS A 629 -48.15 8.04 -22.04
CA LYS A 629 -48.17 6.68 -21.51
C LYS A 629 -46.75 6.18 -21.36
N LEU A 630 -46.38 5.75 -20.16
CA LEU A 630 -45.19 4.96 -19.90
C LEU A 630 -45.62 3.52 -19.67
N ALA A 631 -45.07 2.59 -20.45
CA ALA A 631 -45.14 1.16 -20.20
C ALA A 631 -43.76 0.64 -19.80
N VAL A 632 -43.71 -0.14 -18.73
CA VAL A 632 -42.48 -0.72 -18.16
C VAL A 632 -42.62 -2.23 -18.13
N SER A 633 -41.55 -2.94 -18.48
CA SER A 633 -41.50 -4.41 -18.45
C SER A 633 -40.22 -4.88 -17.76
N ASP A 634 -40.37 -5.81 -16.84
CA ASP A 634 -39.28 -6.57 -16.21
C ASP A 634 -38.75 -7.72 -17.13
N GLY A 635 -39.45 -8.02 -18.22
CA GLY A 635 -39.15 -9.11 -19.14
C GLY A 635 -40.08 -10.33 -19.02
N LYS A 636 -40.92 -10.40 -17.99
CA LYS A 636 -41.96 -11.42 -17.78
C LYS A 636 -43.35 -10.78 -17.73
N GLU A 637 -43.54 -9.74 -16.92
CA GLU A 637 -44.76 -8.96 -16.78
C GLU A 637 -44.57 -7.50 -17.22
N LYS A 638 -45.69 -6.78 -17.29
CA LYS A 638 -45.77 -5.40 -17.80
C LYS A 638 -46.80 -4.60 -17.05
N ALA A 639 -46.45 -3.36 -16.74
CA ALA A 639 -47.35 -2.37 -16.19
C ALA A 639 -47.27 -1.07 -16.99
N GLU A 640 -48.32 -0.26 -16.91
CA GLU A 640 -48.39 1.01 -17.61
C GLU A 640 -49.08 2.09 -16.78
N LYS A 641 -48.66 3.34 -16.98
CA LYS A 641 -49.29 4.51 -16.39
C LYS A 641 -49.49 5.59 -17.43
N ILE A 642 -50.60 6.32 -17.31
CA ILE A 642 -50.98 7.40 -18.23
C ILE A 642 -51.20 8.69 -17.45
N LYS A 643 -50.53 9.77 -17.86
CA LYS A 643 -50.74 11.13 -17.33
C LYS A 643 -50.96 12.10 -18.49
N SER A 644 -51.71 13.18 -18.25
CA SER A 644 -52.03 14.16 -19.30
C SER A 644 -51.15 15.41 -19.19
N VAL A 645 -50.48 15.78 -20.28
CA VAL A 645 -49.75 17.04 -20.39
C VAL A 645 -50.58 18.04 -21.18
N LYS A 646 -50.77 19.25 -20.62
CA LYS A 646 -51.45 20.35 -21.31
C LYS A 646 -50.39 21.17 -22.06
N VAL A 647 -50.42 21.16 -23.38
CA VAL A 647 -49.54 21.95 -24.24
C VAL A 647 -50.28 23.20 -24.70
N VAL A 648 -49.77 24.36 -24.32
CA VAL A 648 -50.35 25.67 -24.68
C VAL A 648 -49.47 26.39 -25.68
N GLY A 649 -50.09 27.25 -26.49
CA GLY A 649 -49.37 28.14 -27.39
C GLY A 649 -48.72 29.25 -26.58
N ARG A 650 -47.67 29.87 -27.11
CA ARG A 650 -47.20 31.14 -26.56
C ARG A 650 -48.34 32.15 -26.71
N VAL A 651 -48.79 32.72 -25.59
CA VAL A 651 -49.72 33.84 -25.61
C VAL A 651 -48.91 35.06 -26.03
N ASP A 652 -49.22 35.59 -27.22
CA ASP A 652 -48.72 36.89 -27.67
C ASP A 652 -49.64 37.97 -27.10
N GLU A 653 -49.12 38.80 -26.19
CA GLU A 653 -49.64 40.15 -25.92
C GLU A 653 -48.51 41.19 -26.11
N LEU A 654 -48.75 42.09 -27.07
CA LEU A 654 -48.05 43.35 -27.37
C LEU A 654 -48.14 44.30 -26.14
N ASN A 655 -47.22 45.21 -25.80
CA ASN A 655 -46.32 46.03 -26.61
C ASN A 655 -45.27 46.72 -25.68
N ILE A 656 -44.01 46.26 -25.64
CA ILE A 656 -42.83 47.13 -25.43
C ILE A 656 -41.75 46.59 -26.36
N ASN A 657 -41.29 47.45 -27.26
CA ASN A 657 -40.32 47.11 -28.30
C ASN A 657 -38.94 46.90 -27.67
N VAL A 658 -38.64 45.67 -27.27
CA VAL A 658 -37.29 45.19 -26.91
C VAL A 658 -36.98 43.98 -27.79
N GLN A 659 -35.92 44.12 -28.58
CA GLN A 659 -35.38 43.09 -29.45
C GLN A 659 -34.85 41.92 -28.60
N LEU A 660 -35.53 40.78 -28.65
CA LEU A 660 -35.21 39.59 -27.84
C LEU A 660 -33.90 38.94 -28.31
N PRO A 661 -32.90 38.73 -27.44
CA PRO A 661 -31.84 37.76 -27.69
C PRO A 661 -32.21 36.38 -27.12
N TYR A 662 -31.88 35.36 -27.91
CA TYR A 662 -31.69 33.92 -27.65
C TYR A 662 -31.93 33.34 -26.24
N PRO A 663 -32.54 32.13 -26.11
CA PRO A 663 -32.41 31.36 -24.87
C PRO A 663 -30.92 31.07 -24.63
N SER A 664 -30.45 31.50 -23.47
CA SER A 664 -29.05 31.69 -23.13
C SER A 664 -28.30 30.37 -22.93
N LEU A 665 -27.50 29.98 -23.94
CA LEU A 665 -26.36 29.06 -23.83
C LEU A 665 -25.22 29.72 -23.02
N ALA A 666 -25.52 30.29 -21.84
CA ALA A 666 -24.65 31.21 -21.12
C ALA A 666 -23.98 30.65 -19.86
N ARG A 667 -23.94 29.33 -19.64
CA ARG A 667 -23.03 28.73 -18.63
C ARG A 667 -21.58 28.62 -19.11
N GLY A 668 -21.21 29.42 -20.10
CA GLY A 668 -19.91 29.37 -20.76
C GLY A 668 -19.08 30.64 -20.63
N ILE A 669 -19.55 31.70 -19.97
CA ILE A 669 -18.71 32.89 -19.74
C ILE A 669 -18.37 32.95 -18.26
N ILE A 670 -17.08 33.03 -17.96
CA ILE A 670 -16.54 33.14 -16.61
C ILE A 670 -15.70 34.40 -16.49
N ILE A 671 -15.46 34.86 -15.26
CA ILE A 671 -14.40 35.82 -14.94
C ILE A 671 -13.07 35.04 -14.97
N ASN A 672 -12.05 35.56 -15.64
CA ASN A 672 -10.80 34.86 -15.94
C ASN A 672 -9.57 35.48 -15.28
N GLU A 673 -9.46 36.81 -15.28
CA GLU A 673 -8.34 37.53 -14.67
C GLU A 673 -8.80 38.93 -14.24
N ILE A 674 -8.29 39.43 -13.13
CA ILE A 674 -8.65 40.73 -12.53
C ILE A 674 -7.35 41.46 -12.23
N PHE A 675 -7.21 42.71 -12.63
CA PHE A 675 -6.05 43.55 -12.36
C PHE A 675 -6.48 44.79 -11.57
N PRO A 676 -6.56 44.68 -10.23
CA PRO A 676 -7.18 45.71 -9.41
C PRO A 676 -6.24 46.84 -8.98
N ASN A 677 -4.91 46.59 -8.89
CA ASN A 677 -3.94 47.59 -8.41
C ASN A 677 -2.78 47.74 -9.40
N PRO A 678 -2.96 48.43 -10.53
CA PRO A 678 -1.94 48.64 -11.55
C PRO A 678 -0.80 49.55 -11.08
N ASP A 679 0.40 49.41 -11.65
CA ASP A 679 1.53 50.30 -11.36
C ASP A 679 1.17 51.79 -11.65
N GLY A 680 1.27 52.65 -10.64
CA GLY A 680 1.06 54.09 -10.75
C GLY A 680 -0.37 54.55 -10.43
N ALA A 681 -1.04 55.22 -11.38
CA ALA A 681 -2.38 55.79 -11.15
C ALA A 681 -3.48 54.84 -11.64
N ASP A 682 -4.38 54.46 -10.73
CA ASP A 682 -5.48 53.50 -10.97
C ASP A 682 -6.41 53.89 -12.13
N VAL A 683 -6.54 55.19 -12.41
CA VAL A 683 -7.47 55.71 -13.42
C VAL A 683 -7.07 55.27 -14.84
N GLY A 684 -7.81 54.31 -15.38
CA GLY A 684 -7.68 53.81 -16.75
C GLY A 684 -6.84 52.54 -16.90
N GLN A 685 -6.31 51.99 -15.80
CA GLN A 685 -5.38 50.86 -15.82
C GLN A 685 -5.88 49.62 -15.08
N GLU A 686 -6.95 49.72 -14.28
CA GLU A 686 -7.63 48.56 -13.70
C GLU A 686 -8.49 47.87 -14.76
N TRP A 687 -8.57 46.55 -14.71
CA TRP A 687 -9.45 45.80 -15.60
C TRP A 687 -9.83 44.44 -15.05
N LEU A 688 -10.90 43.86 -15.59
CA LEU A 688 -11.23 42.45 -15.42
C LEU A 688 -11.43 41.82 -16.79
N GLU A 689 -11.23 40.52 -16.88
CA GLU A 689 -11.33 39.76 -18.11
C GLU A 689 -12.38 38.66 -18.00
N LEU A 690 -13.14 38.48 -19.08
CA LEU A 690 -14.09 37.40 -19.25
C LEU A 690 -13.58 36.38 -20.29
N LYS A 691 -13.81 35.09 -20.06
CA LYS A 691 -13.47 34.00 -21.01
C LYS A 691 -14.70 33.22 -21.41
N ASN A 692 -14.84 32.94 -22.71
CA ASN A 692 -15.86 32.02 -23.22
C ASN A 692 -15.35 30.57 -23.24
N THR A 693 -15.75 29.78 -22.28
CA THR A 693 -15.48 28.34 -22.15
C THR A 693 -16.47 27.45 -22.91
N SER A 694 -17.55 28.01 -23.49
CA SER A 694 -18.49 27.21 -24.30
C SER A 694 -17.95 26.94 -25.71
N LEU A 695 -18.52 25.90 -26.35
CA LEU A 695 -18.24 25.54 -27.74
C LEU A 695 -18.88 26.50 -28.78
N ASN A 696 -19.70 27.46 -28.34
CA ASN A 696 -20.41 28.40 -29.20
C ASN A 696 -19.95 29.85 -28.95
N ASN A 697 -20.12 30.73 -29.95
CA ASN A 697 -19.88 32.16 -29.74
C ASN A 697 -20.97 32.75 -28.85
N ALA A 698 -20.59 33.57 -27.87
CA ALA A 698 -21.50 34.25 -26.96
C ALA A 698 -21.67 35.72 -27.36
N ASN A 699 -22.88 36.26 -27.17
CA ASN A 699 -23.16 37.68 -27.33
C ASN A 699 -23.26 38.31 -25.94
N LEU A 700 -22.37 39.25 -25.62
CA LEU A 700 -22.36 39.92 -24.32
C LEU A 700 -23.38 41.07 -24.20
N LEU A 701 -24.22 41.33 -25.22
CA LEU A 701 -25.27 42.34 -25.11
C LEU A 701 -26.15 42.08 -23.87
N ASN A 702 -26.33 43.10 -23.02
CA ASN A 702 -27.05 43.07 -21.75
C ASN A 702 -26.41 42.28 -20.59
N TRP A 703 -25.25 41.65 -20.78
CA TRP A 703 -24.49 41.12 -19.65
C TRP A 703 -24.07 42.25 -18.72
N ARG A 704 -23.89 41.95 -17.43
CA ARG A 704 -23.50 42.93 -16.42
C ARG A 704 -22.40 42.39 -15.51
N VAL A 705 -21.44 43.23 -15.16
CA VAL A 705 -20.50 42.98 -14.08
C VAL A 705 -20.72 44.04 -13.00
N GLU A 706 -20.71 43.66 -11.73
CA GLU A 706 -20.84 44.59 -10.62
C GLU A 706 -19.99 44.19 -9.42
N ASN A 707 -19.60 45.18 -8.63
CA ASN A 707 -18.98 45.03 -7.32
C ASN A 707 -19.61 46.01 -6.33
N GLY A 708 -19.07 46.09 -5.11
CA GLY A 708 -19.57 47.03 -4.10
C GLY A 708 -19.48 48.52 -4.49
N ASN A 709 -18.70 48.87 -5.52
CA ASN A 709 -18.44 50.25 -5.94
C ASN A 709 -19.21 50.69 -7.19
N GLY A 710 -19.81 49.75 -7.94
CA GLY A 710 -20.56 50.10 -9.14
C GLY A 710 -20.97 48.91 -9.98
N LYS A 711 -21.59 49.21 -11.12
CA LYS A 711 -22.03 48.19 -12.09
C LYS A 711 -21.80 48.66 -13.51
N TYR A 712 -21.35 47.75 -14.36
CA TYR A 712 -21.18 47.96 -15.79
C TYR A 712 -22.03 46.97 -16.58
N LYS A 713 -22.90 47.50 -17.46
CA LYS A 713 -23.73 46.70 -18.35
C LYS A 713 -23.28 46.92 -19.80
N PHE A 714 -23.07 45.84 -20.53
CA PHE A 714 -22.72 45.87 -21.95
C PHE A 714 -23.91 46.37 -22.78
N LYS A 715 -23.75 47.52 -23.45
CA LYS A 715 -24.83 48.22 -24.17
C LYS A 715 -24.86 47.96 -25.68
N SER A 716 -23.85 47.27 -26.22
CA SER A 716 -23.72 46.96 -27.65
C SER A 716 -23.45 45.47 -27.85
N GLN A 717 -23.83 44.93 -29.01
CA GLN A 717 -23.55 43.54 -29.36
C GLN A 717 -22.05 43.31 -29.47
N GLN A 718 -21.50 42.58 -28.52
CA GLN A 718 -20.09 42.19 -28.49
C GLN A 718 -20.04 40.66 -28.58
N MET A 719 -19.60 40.15 -29.73
CA MET A 719 -19.49 38.71 -29.96
C MET A 719 -18.16 38.18 -29.42
N LEU A 720 -18.22 37.37 -28.37
CA LEU A 720 -17.08 36.65 -27.81
C LEU A 720 -17.04 35.22 -28.35
N LYS A 721 -16.06 34.91 -29.20
CA LYS A 721 -15.95 33.59 -29.83
C LYS A 721 -15.67 32.48 -28.81
N ALA A 722 -15.99 31.23 -29.14
CA ALA A 722 -15.61 30.07 -28.32
C ALA A 722 -14.09 30.08 -28.03
N GLY A 723 -13.70 29.94 -26.77
CA GLY A 723 -12.32 29.99 -26.29
C GLY A 723 -11.68 31.39 -26.24
N ALA A 724 -12.38 32.46 -26.62
CA ALA A 724 -11.83 33.81 -26.68
C ALA A 724 -12.03 34.61 -25.37
N PHE A 725 -11.23 35.67 -25.22
CA PHE A 725 -11.17 36.55 -24.04
C PHE A 725 -11.72 37.95 -24.32
N TYR A 726 -12.27 38.62 -23.30
CA TYR A 726 -12.70 40.00 -23.36
C TYR A 726 -12.23 40.80 -22.13
N VAL A 727 -11.36 41.79 -22.35
CA VAL A 727 -10.85 42.67 -21.29
C VAL A 727 -11.75 43.90 -21.15
N LEU A 728 -12.23 44.14 -19.93
CA LEU A 728 -13.04 45.29 -19.54
C LEU A 728 -12.26 46.20 -18.59
N ASN A 729 -11.76 47.32 -19.09
CA ASN A 729 -11.02 48.29 -18.28
C ASN A 729 -11.91 49.34 -17.62
N ASN A 730 -11.44 49.91 -16.51
CA ASN A 730 -12.16 50.92 -15.72
C ASN A 730 -12.34 52.26 -16.48
N ALA A 731 -11.49 52.58 -17.47
CA ALA A 731 -11.68 53.74 -18.35
C ALA A 731 -13.00 53.63 -19.15
N GLN A 732 -13.29 52.43 -19.66
CA GLN A 732 -14.49 52.09 -20.42
C GLN A 732 -15.70 51.82 -19.52
N SER A 733 -15.48 51.08 -18.43
CA SER A 733 -16.57 50.57 -17.60
C SER A 733 -17.02 51.52 -16.50
N LYS A 734 -16.11 52.40 -16.04
CA LYS A 734 -16.23 53.17 -14.80
C LYS A 734 -16.43 52.30 -13.54
N LEU A 735 -16.21 50.99 -13.65
CA LEU A 735 -16.21 50.05 -12.54
C LEU A 735 -14.84 50.16 -11.86
N ALA A 736 -14.81 50.74 -10.66
CA ALA A 736 -13.60 50.86 -9.85
C ALA A 736 -13.42 49.61 -9.01
N LEU A 737 -12.30 48.92 -9.21
CA LEU A 737 -11.93 47.75 -8.41
C LEU A 737 -11.28 48.22 -7.10
N LYS A 738 -11.42 47.47 -6.01
CA LYS A 738 -10.68 47.82 -4.78
C LYS A 738 -9.30 47.17 -4.81
N ASN A 739 -8.31 47.88 -4.30
CA ASN A 739 -6.97 47.31 -4.02
C ASN A 739 -6.99 46.46 -2.75
N THR A 740 -8.10 46.51 -2.01
CA THR A 740 -8.41 45.68 -0.85
C THR A 740 -9.46 44.64 -1.20
N ASP A 741 -9.90 43.87 -0.20
CA ASP A 741 -10.96 42.87 -0.37
C ASP A 741 -12.16 43.40 -1.18
N ASP A 742 -12.50 42.70 -2.28
CA ASP A 742 -13.65 43.01 -3.13
C ASP A 742 -14.32 41.74 -3.65
N VAL A 743 -15.57 41.90 -4.09
CA VAL A 743 -16.38 40.82 -4.67
C VAL A 743 -16.92 41.29 -6.01
N ILE A 744 -16.60 40.56 -7.08
CA ILE A 744 -17.06 40.81 -8.44
C ILE A 744 -18.10 39.76 -8.81
N ASN A 745 -19.27 40.22 -9.22
CA ASN A 745 -20.37 39.38 -9.68
C ASN A 745 -20.63 39.61 -11.18
N LEU A 746 -20.73 38.52 -11.94
CA LEU A 746 -21.07 38.49 -13.36
C LEU A 746 -22.50 37.99 -13.55
N TYR A 747 -23.31 38.74 -14.28
CA TYR A 747 -24.69 38.41 -14.61
C TYR A 747 -24.87 38.32 -16.14
N ASN A 748 -25.71 37.39 -16.58
CA ASN A 748 -26.06 37.25 -17.99
C ASN A 748 -27.04 38.33 -18.46
N ASP A 749 -27.45 38.24 -19.72
CA ASP A 749 -28.42 39.14 -20.36
C ASP A 749 -29.84 39.08 -19.77
N LEU A 750 -30.15 38.05 -18.99
CA LEU A 750 -31.40 37.85 -18.25
C LEU A 750 -31.32 38.32 -16.78
N ASP A 751 -30.19 38.92 -16.37
CA ASP A 751 -29.91 39.34 -14.99
C ASP A 751 -29.74 38.19 -13.97
N GLU A 752 -29.41 37.00 -14.45
CA GLU A 752 -29.09 35.85 -13.60
C GLU A 752 -27.60 35.86 -13.26
N LEU A 753 -27.25 35.60 -12.00
CA LEU A 753 -25.85 35.50 -11.56
C LEU A 753 -25.20 34.25 -12.20
N VAL A 754 -24.12 34.47 -12.94
CA VAL A 754 -23.38 33.44 -13.68
C VAL A 754 -22.09 33.06 -12.98
N ASP A 755 -21.37 34.03 -12.40
CA ASP A 755 -20.07 33.81 -11.77
C ASP A 755 -19.80 34.86 -10.69
N THR A 756 -19.04 34.49 -9.66
CA THR A 756 -18.65 35.36 -8.54
C THR A 756 -17.19 35.11 -8.20
N VAL A 757 -16.39 36.18 -8.12
CA VAL A 757 -14.98 36.12 -7.72
C VAL A 757 -14.72 37.07 -6.57
N GLU A 758 -14.18 36.52 -5.49
CA GLU A 758 -13.73 37.27 -4.31
C GLU A 758 -12.21 37.28 -4.28
N TYR A 759 -11.62 38.45 -4.05
CA TYR A 759 -10.17 38.59 -3.94
C TYR A 759 -9.83 39.51 -2.77
N ALA A 760 -8.66 39.27 -2.15
CA ALA A 760 -8.19 39.99 -0.96
C ALA A 760 -7.23 41.14 -1.31
N ASN A 761 -6.66 41.83 -0.32
CA ASN A 761 -5.64 42.87 -0.55
C ASN A 761 -4.57 42.48 -1.60
N THR A 762 -4.31 43.39 -2.54
CA THR A 762 -3.37 43.17 -3.66
C THR A 762 -2.14 44.06 -3.56
N ALA A 763 -0.98 43.53 -3.92
CA ALA A 763 0.20 44.35 -4.19
C ALA A 763 0.02 45.13 -5.50
N GLU A 764 0.77 46.22 -5.64
CA GLU A 764 0.82 47.02 -6.87
C GLU A 764 1.48 46.21 -7.98
N GLY A 765 0.90 46.20 -9.18
CA GLY A 765 1.40 45.48 -10.34
C GLY A 765 0.99 44.01 -10.46
N GLU A 766 0.15 43.49 -9.56
CA GLU A 766 -0.33 42.10 -9.57
C GLU A 766 -1.76 41.95 -10.10
N SER A 767 -2.02 40.88 -10.87
CA SER A 767 -3.37 40.45 -11.25
C SER A 767 -3.78 39.18 -10.50
N TYR A 768 -5.07 39.05 -10.21
CA TYR A 768 -5.68 37.83 -9.71
C TYR A 768 -6.19 37.03 -10.90
N ALA A 769 -5.60 35.87 -11.20
CA ALA A 769 -5.86 35.10 -12.42
C ALA A 769 -6.24 33.65 -12.11
N ILE A 770 -7.19 33.08 -12.86
CA ILE A 770 -7.54 31.66 -12.75
C ILE A 770 -6.48 30.78 -13.42
N GLY A 771 -5.89 29.84 -12.67
CA GLY A 771 -4.91 28.87 -13.18
C GLY A 771 -5.56 27.70 -13.92
N ALA A 772 -4.76 26.86 -14.59
CA ALA A 772 -5.22 25.72 -15.39
C ALA A 772 -6.04 24.67 -14.61
N ASN A 773 -6.02 24.74 -13.28
CA ASN A 773 -6.76 23.89 -12.35
C ASN A 773 -8.01 24.57 -11.76
N SER A 774 -8.44 25.69 -12.34
CA SER A 774 -9.60 26.50 -11.91
C SER A 774 -9.49 27.18 -10.54
N ASN A 775 -8.29 27.26 -9.93
CA ASN A 775 -8.06 28.07 -8.72
C ASN A 775 -7.56 29.47 -9.10
N TRP A 776 -7.89 30.47 -8.29
CA TRP A 776 -7.38 31.84 -8.46
C TRP A 776 -6.03 32.05 -7.76
N PHE A 777 -5.15 32.82 -8.40
CA PHE A 777 -3.83 33.15 -7.88
C PHE A 777 -3.53 34.63 -8.09
N TRP A 778 -2.91 35.27 -7.10
CA TRP A 778 -2.19 36.52 -7.36
C TRP A 778 -0.97 36.22 -8.21
N THR A 779 -0.78 36.97 -9.28
CA THR A 779 0.35 36.80 -10.19
C THR A 779 0.92 38.14 -10.63
N THR A 780 2.25 38.16 -10.68
CA THR A 780 3.07 39.23 -11.25
C THR A 780 3.08 39.23 -12.78
N LYS A 781 2.52 38.19 -13.43
CA LYS A 781 2.46 38.08 -14.89
C LYS A 781 1.05 38.32 -15.38
N VAL A 782 0.76 39.61 -15.57
CA VAL A 782 -0.52 40.13 -16.07
C VAL A 782 -0.73 39.74 -17.54
N THR A 783 -1.83 39.05 -17.87
CA THR A 783 -2.05 38.39 -19.18
C THR A 783 -3.33 38.80 -19.93
N PRO A 784 -3.55 40.10 -20.21
CA PRO A 784 -4.76 40.54 -20.89
C PRO A 784 -4.90 39.96 -22.30
N ALA A 785 -6.11 39.48 -22.57
CA ALA A 785 -6.60 38.84 -23.79
C ALA A 785 -5.87 37.55 -24.21
N LYS A 786 -5.24 36.85 -23.25
CA LYS A 786 -4.46 35.63 -23.49
C LYS A 786 -4.70 34.60 -22.38
N GLU A 787 -4.25 33.37 -22.61
CA GLU A 787 -4.26 32.37 -21.55
C GLU A 787 -3.38 32.82 -20.37
N ASN A 788 -3.89 32.58 -19.15
CA ASN A 788 -3.28 33.03 -17.92
C ASN A 788 -1.93 32.35 -17.69
N ILE A 789 -0.93 33.12 -17.26
CA ILE A 789 0.38 32.62 -16.87
C ILE A 789 0.58 32.96 -15.40
N ILE A 790 0.58 31.96 -14.54
CA ILE A 790 0.79 32.17 -13.10
C ILE A 790 2.30 32.27 -12.82
N SER A 791 2.77 33.47 -12.47
CA SER A 791 4.12 33.83 -12.05
C SER A 791 4.10 34.57 -10.71
N LEU A 792 4.84 34.10 -9.71
CA LEU A 792 4.76 34.58 -8.32
C LEU A 792 6.00 35.38 -7.86
N ALA A 793 6.64 36.17 -8.72
CA ALA A 793 7.94 36.76 -8.41
C ALA A 793 7.88 38.23 -7.95
N ASP A 794 8.26 38.45 -6.68
CA ASP A 794 8.64 39.69 -6.00
C ASP A 794 7.62 40.38 -5.07
N SER A 795 7.34 39.76 -3.93
CA SER A 795 7.24 40.49 -2.66
C SER A 795 7.98 39.74 -1.54
N LYS A 796 9.04 40.38 -1.02
CA LYS A 796 9.89 39.84 0.06
C LYS A 796 9.17 39.91 1.41
N SER A 797 8.29 38.94 1.65
CA SER A 797 8.01 38.32 2.95
C SER A 797 7.12 37.12 2.66
N ILE A 798 7.40 35.97 3.29
CA ILE A 798 6.80 34.65 3.03
C ILE A 798 7.63 33.81 2.03
N ILE A 799 8.82 33.41 2.49
CA ILE A 799 9.48 32.20 1.97
C ILE A 799 9.00 31.06 2.88
N ALA A 800 7.92 30.39 2.49
CA ALA A 800 7.58 29.02 2.90
C ALA A 800 6.43 28.53 1.99
N ALA A 801 6.48 27.26 1.61
CA ALA A 801 5.42 26.48 0.96
C ALA A 801 5.30 26.58 -0.57
N TRP A 802 6.23 25.94 -1.29
CA TRP A 802 5.92 25.21 -2.53
C TRP A 802 6.32 23.75 -2.33
N THR A 803 5.39 22.89 -1.89
CA THR A 803 5.39 21.44 -2.14
C THR A 803 3.97 20.88 -2.07
N SER A 804 3.62 20.14 -3.13
CA SER A 804 2.47 19.26 -3.40
C SER A 804 1.02 19.79 -3.26
N LYS A 805 0.39 19.97 -4.43
CA LYS A 805 -1.06 20.19 -4.57
C LYS A 805 -1.79 18.85 -4.43
N ALA A 806 -2.28 18.56 -3.23
CA ALA A 806 -3.14 17.42 -2.98
C ALA A 806 -4.57 17.69 -3.49
N VAL A 807 -5.18 16.66 -4.08
CA VAL A 807 -6.50 16.72 -4.72
C VAL A 807 -7.57 16.57 -3.64
N LEU A 808 -8.53 17.50 -3.58
CA LEU A 808 -9.72 17.35 -2.72
C LEU A 808 -10.63 16.27 -3.32
N GLY A 809 -10.90 15.23 -2.52
CA GLY A 809 -11.83 14.15 -2.85
C GLY A 809 -13.27 14.66 -2.92
N ALA A 810 -14.15 13.87 -3.55
CA ALA A 810 -15.58 14.18 -3.70
C ALA A 810 -16.34 14.34 -2.36
N ASP A 811 -15.72 13.91 -1.26
CA ASP A 811 -16.23 13.96 0.11
C ASP A 811 -15.71 15.16 0.93
N GLY A 812 -14.94 16.06 0.31
CA GLY A 812 -14.46 17.28 0.97
C GLY A 812 -13.17 17.10 1.80
N TYR A 813 -12.52 15.93 1.73
CA TYR A 813 -11.21 15.70 2.35
C TYR A 813 -10.10 15.68 1.31
N ILE A 814 -8.93 16.19 1.66
CA ILE A 814 -7.71 16.05 0.89
C ILE A 814 -7.18 14.63 1.10
N GLU A 815 -7.29 13.77 0.08
CA GLU A 815 -6.70 12.43 0.15
C GLU A 815 -5.18 12.54 -0.02
N THR A 816 -4.44 12.07 0.97
CA THR A 816 -2.98 12.17 1.01
C THR A 816 -2.36 10.95 1.69
N THR A 817 -1.03 10.86 1.65
CA THR A 817 -0.27 9.79 2.30
C THR A 817 0.47 10.32 3.51
N LEU A 818 0.97 9.43 4.38
CA LEU A 818 1.72 9.84 5.57
C LEU A 818 3.00 10.61 5.22
N GLU A 819 3.61 10.31 4.06
CA GLU A 819 4.80 10.94 3.49
C GLU A 819 4.56 12.42 3.20
N LYS A 820 3.40 12.73 2.58
CA LYS A 820 3.08 14.07 2.05
C LYS A 820 2.25 14.93 2.98
N ILE A 821 1.69 14.34 4.04
CA ILE A 821 0.77 15.06 4.93
C ILE A 821 1.42 16.23 5.67
N LYS A 822 2.73 16.17 5.94
CA LYS A 822 3.48 17.25 6.61
C LYS A 822 3.71 18.45 5.68
N GLU A 823 3.48 18.29 4.37
CA GLU A 823 3.57 19.37 3.37
C GLU A 823 2.27 20.19 3.30
N LEU A 824 1.17 19.68 3.87
CA LEU A 824 -0.13 20.35 3.88
C LEU A 824 -0.22 21.41 4.98
N GLU A 825 -1.03 22.45 4.74
CA GLU A 825 -1.24 23.51 5.71
C GLU A 825 -2.00 23.01 6.95
N ILE A 826 -1.57 23.47 8.13
CA ILE A 826 -2.31 23.25 9.38
C ILE A 826 -3.72 23.81 9.24
N GLY A 827 -4.72 23.00 9.57
CA GLY A 827 -6.15 23.28 9.39
C GLY A 827 -6.77 22.52 8.21
N SER A 828 -5.95 21.91 7.34
CA SER A 828 -6.43 21.10 6.21
C SER A 828 -7.28 19.92 6.68
N LEU A 829 -8.43 19.71 6.04
CA LEU A 829 -9.21 18.48 6.20
C LEU A 829 -8.59 17.41 5.32
N VAL A 830 -8.09 16.33 5.94
CA VAL A 830 -7.33 15.28 5.27
C VAL A 830 -7.97 13.92 5.46
N LYS A 831 -7.75 13.04 4.50
CA LYS A 831 -8.02 11.62 4.55
C LYS A 831 -6.72 10.86 4.33
N ILE A 832 -6.34 10.02 5.29
CA ILE A 832 -5.09 9.25 5.25
C ILE A 832 -5.32 7.80 5.65
N LYS A 833 -4.41 6.92 5.26
CA LYS A 833 -4.39 5.52 5.68
C LYS A 833 -3.09 5.18 6.39
N GLY A 834 -3.14 4.28 7.37
CA GLY A 834 -1.95 3.81 8.08
C GLY A 834 -2.24 2.65 9.03
N THR A 835 -1.18 2.04 9.55
CA THR A 835 -1.29 0.88 10.46
C THR A 835 -1.17 1.33 11.90
N VAL A 836 -2.08 0.90 12.78
CA VAL A 836 -2.03 1.23 14.22
C VAL A 836 -0.76 0.63 14.85
N ALA A 837 0.08 1.49 15.43
CA ALA A 837 1.32 1.09 16.12
C ALA A 837 1.18 1.06 17.64
N VAL A 838 0.18 1.74 18.20
CA VAL A 838 -0.13 1.73 19.62
C VAL A 838 -1.59 2.09 19.81
N GLU A 839 -2.29 1.41 20.72
CA GLU A 839 -3.71 1.61 20.94
C GLU A 839 -4.03 2.90 21.71
N PRO A 840 -5.27 3.43 21.56
CA PRO A 840 -5.77 4.48 22.43
C PRO A 840 -5.65 4.13 23.92
N GLY A 841 -5.12 5.05 24.73
CA GLY A 841 -5.00 4.89 26.18
C GLY A 841 -3.60 4.56 26.69
N ILE A 842 -2.74 3.94 25.86
CA ILE A 842 -1.39 3.50 26.24
C ILE A 842 -0.44 4.70 26.40
N LEU A 843 -0.23 5.47 25.32
CA LEU A 843 0.62 6.68 25.36
C LEU A 843 -0.18 7.95 25.70
N GLY A 844 -1.51 7.88 25.64
CA GLY A 844 -2.43 8.91 26.11
C GLY A 844 -3.90 8.54 25.84
N VAL A 845 -4.82 9.05 26.67
CA VAL A 845 -6.26 8.72 26.55
C VAL A 845 -7.00 9.45 25.43
N GLN A 846 -6.39 10.50 24.87
CA GLN A 846 -6.94 11.28 23.75
C GLN A 846 -6.18 11.03 22.45
N ILE A 847 -5.20 10.13 22.45
CA ILE A 847 -4.33 9.89 21.30
C ILE A 847 -4.06 8.41 21.08
N PHE A 848 -3.73 8.07 19.85
CA PHE A 848 -3.03 6.86 19.46
C PHE A 848 -2.13 7.18 18.26
N TYR A 849 -1.31 6.23 17.80
CA TYR A 849 -0.44 6.45 16.64
C TYR A 849 -0.67 5.41 15.55
N ILE A 850 -0.63 5.89 14.31
CA ILE A 850 -0.47 5.05 13.12
C ILE A 850 0.94 5.25 12.55
N VAL A 851 1.50 4.23 11.91
CA VAL A 851 2.84 4.27 11.32
C VAL A 851 2.82 3.98 9.82
N GLY A 852 3.80 4.57 9.15
CA GLY A 852 4.14 4.55 7.72
C GLY A 852 5.50 5.24 7.53
N SER A 853 5.80 5.74 6.32
CA SER A 853 7.07 6.44 6.05
C SER A 853 6.86 7.97 5.92
N PRO A 854 6.50 8.77 6.96
CA PRO A 854 6.63 8.63 8.42
C PRO A 854 5.34 8.21 9.16
N GLY A 855 5.33 8.22 10.50
CA GLY A 855 4.14 7.97 11.33
C GLY A 855 3.36 9.23 11.73
N MET A 856 2.15 9.07 12.26
CA MET A 856 1.23 10.16 12.58
C MET A 856 0.46 9.92 13.89
N GLN A 857 0.34 10.97 14.70
CA GLN A 857 -0.49 10.99 15.90
C GLN A 857 -1.95 11.26 15.54
N ILE A 858 -2.88 10.43 16.02
CA ILE A 858 -4.33 10.64 15.86
C ILE A 858 -4.89 11.13 17.19
N TYR A 859 -5.67 12.21 17.18
CA TYR A 859 -6.17 12.90 18.36
C TYR A 859 -7.69 13.07 18.32
N ASN A 860 -8.37 12.72 19.41
CA ASN A 860 -9.79 13.00 19.60
C ASN A 860 -10.02 13.68 20.96
N TYR A 861 -10.59 14.89 20.96
CA TYR A 861 -10.87 15.63 22.18
C TYR A 861 -11.81 14.88 23.14
N LYS A 862 -12.82 14.19 22.60
CA LYS A 862 -13.83 13.43 23.35
C LYS A 862 -13.36 12.04 23.79
N LYS A 863 -12.16 11.60 23.37
CA LYS A 863 -11.64 10.24 23.60
C LYS A 863 -12.52 9.15 22.94
N ASP A 864 -13.28 9.56 21.92
CA ASP A 864 -14.21 8.69 21.21
C ASP A 864 -13.50 8.03 20.04
N PHE A 865 -12.93 6.87 20.30
CA PHE A 865 -12.25 6.03 19.31
C PHE A 865 -13.01 4.71 19.15
N PRO A 866 -13.02 4.09 17.96
CA PRO A 866 -13.46 2.71 17.82
C PRO A 866 -12.50 1.77 18.57
N MET A 867 -12.90 0.51 18.75
CA MET A 867 -12.00 -0.49 19.34
C MET A 867 -10.90 -0.83 18.32
N LEU A 868 -9.67 -0.39 18.61
CA LEU A 868 -8.50 -0.55 17.75
C LEU A 868 -7.47 -1.47 18.41
N LYS A 869 -6.78 -2.27 17.60
CA LYS A 869 -5.63 -3.11 18.00
C LYS A 869 -4.39 -2.76 17.17
N VAL A 870 -3.20 -3.02 17.72
CA VAL A 870 -1.95 -2.95 16.92
C VAL A 870 -2.09 -3.82 15.66
N GLY A 871 -1.65 -3.30 14.52
CA GLY A 871 -1.74 -3.98 13.22
C GLY A 871 -3.02 -3.69 12.42
N ASP A 872 -4.06 -3.09 13.02
CA ASP A 872 -5.24 -2.66 12.24
C ASP A 872 -4.81 -1.59 11.19
N TYR A 873 -5.17 -1.82 9.93
CA TYR A 873 -4.97 -0.87 8.83
C TYR A 873 -6.25 -0.04 8.68
N ILE A 874 -6.13 1.25 8.93
CA ILE A 874 -7.28 2.14 9.08
C ILE A 874 -7.22 3.31 8.09
N GLU A 875 -8.38 3.78 7.66
CA GLU A 875 -8.58 5.10 7.04
C GLU A 875 -9.01 6.08 8.13
N VAL A 876 -8.39 7.26 8.17
CA VAL A 876 -8.70 8.33 9.13
C VAL A 876 -8.98 9.61 8.37
N THR A 877 -10.15 10.21 8.63
CA THR A 877 -10.49 11.57 8.20
C THR A 877 -10.36 12.55 9.37
N GLY A 878 -9.90 13.76 9.12
CA GLY A 878 -9.83 14.76 10.19
C GLY A 878 -9.07 16.03 9.82
N GLU A 879 -8.97 16.93 10.79
CA GLU A 879 -8.27 18.21 10.65
C GLU A 879 -6.78 18.04 10.99
N LEU A 880 -5.88 18.36 10.06
CA LEU A 880 -4.45 18.42 10.33
C LEU A 880 -4.16 19.55 11.32
N THR A 881 -3.64 19.22 12.49
CA THR A 881 -3.29 20.21 13.53
C THR A 881 -1.86 19.99 14.01
N GLN A 882 -1.31 20.96 14.73
CA GLN A 882 0.00 20.83 15.35
C GLN A 882 -0.10 21.13 16.85
N SER A 883 0.64 20.39 17.68
CA SER A 883 0.73 20.62 19.11
C SER A 883 2.14 20.35 19.61
N GLN A 884 2.75 21.32 20.30
CA GLN A 884 4.13 21.21 20.83
C GLN A 884 5.15 20.79 19.76
N ASP A 885 5.01 21.34 18.54
CA ASP A 885 5.82 21.06 17.35
C ASP A 885 5.64 19.65 16.74
N GLU A 886 4.64 18.89 17.18
CA GLU A 886 4.27 17.58 16.63
C GLU A 886 2.95 17.67 15.83
N PHE A 887 2.95 17.16 14.59
CA PHE A 887 1.76 17.09 13.74
C PHE A 887 0.81 16.00 14.24
N ARG A 888 -0.50 16.24 14.12
CA ARG A 888 -1.54 15.27 14.49
C ARG A 888 -2.81 15.46 13.67
N ILE A 889 -3.56 14.40 13.45
CA ILE A 889 -4.90 14.45 12.87
C ILE A 889 -5.95 14.51 13.96
N LYS A 890 -6.74 15.56 13.97
CA LYS A 890 -7.82 15.80 14.92
C LYS A 890 -9.14 15.31 14.34
N THR A 891 -9.64 14.21 14.91
CA THR A 891 -10.94 13.61 14.57
C THR A 891 -12.05 14.21 15.43
N LYS A 892 -13.27 14.25 14.91
CA LYS A 892 -14.48 14.74 15.58
C LYS A 892 -15.12 13.66 16.46
N ASP A 893 -15.23 12.44 15.95
CA ASP A 893 -15.81 11.28 16.62
C ASP A 893 -15.30 9.97 16.00
N LYS A 894 -15.72 8.83 16.55
CA LYS A 894 -15.23 7.51 16.11
C LYS A 894 -15.54 7.17 14.65
N ASN A 895 -16.52 7.82 14.00
CA ASN A 895 -16.90 7.50 12.61
C ASN A 895 -15.90 8.08 11.60
N ASP A 896 -15.03 8.99 12.03
CA ASP A 896 -13.91 9.48 11.22
C ASP A 896 -12.79 8.44 11.06
N ILE A 897 -12.92 7.27 11.69
CA ILE A 897 -11.94 6.19 11.68
C ILE A 897 -12.61 4.92 11.17
N ASN A 898 -12.20 4.47 9.99
CA ASN A 898 -12.70 3.25 9.39
C ASN A 898 -11.61 2.17 9.39
N VAL A 899 -11.90 1.00 9.96
CA VAL A 899 -10.98 -0.14 9.90
C VAL A 899 -11.18 -0.84 8.56
N ILE A 900 -10.13 -0.85 7.74
CA ILE A 900 -10.16 -1.44 6.39
C ILE A 900 -9.90 -2.95 6.48
N GLU A 901 -8.81 -3.32 7.12
CA GLU A 901 -8.35 -4.70 7.27
C GLU A 901 -7.40 -4.82 8.47
N ARG A 902 -7.11 -6.04 8.93
CA ARG A 902 -6.06 -6.28 9.92
C ARG A 902 -4.79 -6.76 9.20
N LYS A 903 -3.69 -6.04 9.43
CA LYS A 903 -2.34 -6.39 8.97
C LYS A 903 -1.48 -6.88 10.14
N GLN A 904 -0.29 -7.38 9.82
CA GLN A 904 0.73 -7.69 10.82
C GLN A 904 1.15 -6.42 11.57
N ALA A 905 1.56 -6.57 12.82
CA ALA A 905 2.12 -5.48 13.62
C ALA A 905 3.28 -4.80 12.88
N PRO A 906 3.38 -3.47 12.93
CA PRO A 906 4.40 -2.73 12.19
C PRO A 906 5.81 -3.04 12.73
N VAL A 907 6.75 -3.25 11.81
CA VAL A 907 8.17 -3.47 12.12
C VAL A 907 8.81 -2.14 12.51
N ALA A 908 9.58 -2.15 13.60
CA ALA A 908 10.32 -0.98 14.04
C ALA A 908 11.55 -0.72 13.16
N LEU A 909 11.83 0.55 12.88
CA LEU A 909 13.05 0.96 12.18
C LEU A 909 14.22 0.96 13.17
N ALA A 910 15.21 0.09 12.96
CA ALA A 910 16.41 0.08 13.77
C ALA A 910 17.34 1.23 13.36
N LEU A 911 17.71 2.10 14.31
CA LEU A 911 18.58 3.26 14.10
C LEU A 911 19.64 3.35 15.20
N SER A 912 20.80 3.90 14.85
CA SER A 912 21.74 4.45 15.84
C SER A 912 21.22 5.78 16.37
N CYS A 913 21.65 6.18 17.56
CA CYS A 913 21.21 7.41 18.22
C CYS A 913 21.52 8.65 17.37
N ASP A 914 22.68 8.69 16.70
CA ASP A 914 23.09 9.80 15.81
C ASP A 914 22.26 9.92 14.52
N ALA A 915 21.59 8.83 14.11
CA ALA A 915 20.72 8.81 12.93
C ALA A 915 19.30 9.30 13.24
N ILE A 916 18.93 9.44 14.51
CA ILE A 916 17.59 9.87 14.93
C ILE A 916 17.44 11.38 14.81
N ASN A 917 16.49 11.80 13.98
CA ASN A 917 16.24 13.22 13.71
C ASN A 917 14.73 13.54 13.63
N GLU A 918 14.39 14.78 13.31
CA GLU A 918 12.99 15.26 13.29
C GLU A 918 12.11 14.61 12.21
N GLU A 919 12.70 14.07 11.14
CA GLU A 919 11.96 13.39 10.09
C GLU A 919 11.35 12.07 10.59
N ASN A 920 12.00 11.45 11.58
CA ASN A 920 11.56 10.20 12.20
C ASN A 920 10.40 10.38 13.21
N VAL A 921 9.96 11.61 13.50
CA VAL A 921 8.89 11.86 14.49
C VAL A 921 7.59 11.18 14.07
N GLY A 922 7.02 10.42 14.99
CA GLY A 922 5.83 9.59 14.82
C GLY A 922 6.12 8.14 14.41
N GLN A 923 7.36 7.81 14.01
CA GLN A 923 7.75 6.44 13.64
C GLN A 923 7.96 5.55 14.85
N LEU A 924 7.84 4.23 14.63
CA LEU A 924 8.25 3.20 15.56
C LEU A 924 9.73 2.88 15.34
N ILE A 925 10.58 3.15 16.34
CA ILE A 925 12.04 3.04 16.24
C ILE A 925 12.56 2.09 17.31
N THR A 926 13.60 1.33 16.98
CA THR A 926 14.39 0.54 17.92
C THR A 926 15.82 1.07 17.97
N ILE A 927 16.35 1.24 19.18
CA ILE A 927 17.75 1.62 19.45
C ILE A 927 18.39 0.61 20.40
N MET A 928 19.72 0.53 20.39
CA MET A 928 20.49 -0.27 21.35
C MET A 928 21.60 0.58 21.95
N GLY A 929 21.70 0.63 23.28
CA GLY A 929 22.74 1.41 23.96
C GLY A 929 22.72 1.26 25.47
N GLU A 930 23.64 1.95 26.14
CA GLU A 930 23.78 1.97 27.60
C GLU A 930 22.87 3.03 28.23
N ILE A 931 22.18 2.68 29.32
CA ILE A 931 21.46 3.66 30.14
C ILE A 931 22.47 4.54 30.88
N THR A 932 22.67 5.78 30.47
CA THR A 932 23.64 6.70 31.07
C THR A 932 23.11 7.39 32.33
N ASP A 933 21.82 7.79 32.32
CA ASP A 933 21.16 8.47 33.44
C ASP A 933 19.68 8.07 33.53
N LYS A 934 19.13 8.12 34.75
CA LYS A 934 17.73 7.77 35.04
C LYS A 934 17.15 8.68 36.10
N LYS A 935 16.04 9.36 35.76
CA LYS A 935 15.29 10.26 36.63
C LYS A 935 13.78 10.04 36.47
N ASN A 936 13.15 9.47 37.50
CA ASN A 936 11.71 9.21 37.54
C ASN A 936 11.23 8.41 36.32
N SER A 937 10.44 9.04 35.45
CA SER A 937 9.86 8.48 34.23
C SER A 937 10.72 8.72 32.98
N THR A 938 11.92 9.26 33.14
CA THR A 938 12.85 9.57 32.05
C THR A 938 14.16 8.84 32.28
N LEU A 939 14.72 8.26 31.23
CA LEU A 939 16.09 7.76 31.20
C LEU A 939 16.78 8.19 29.89
N TYR A 940 18.09 8.08 29.82
CA TYR A 940 18.89 8.42 28.65
C TYR A 940 19.66 7.18 28.21
N VAL A 941 19.70 6.94 26.90
CA VAL A 941 20.41 5.80 26.29
C VAL A 941 21.44 6.32 25.30
N ASP A 942 22.67 5.85 25.44
CA ASP A 942 23.82 6.20 24.60
C ASP A 942 24.36 4.94 23.92
N ASP A 943 24.41 4.93 22.59
CA ASP A 943 24.91 3.80 21.79
C ASP A 943 26.40 3.93 21.42
N GLY A 944 27.07 4.96 21.93
CA GLY A 944 28.45 5.33 21.61
C GLY A 944 28.57 6.34 20.46
N SER A 945 27.49 6.62 19.72
CA SER A 945 27.42 7.65 18.68
C SER A 945 26.77 8.94 19.18
N ASP A 946 25.64 8.84 19.88
CA ASP A 946 24.91 9.96 20.50
C ASP A 946 24.01 9.44 21.65
N GLU A 947 23.42 10.35 22.41
CA GLU A 947 22.53 10.05 23.53
C GLU A 947 21.08 10.51 23.26
N ILE A 948 20.10 9.61 23.45
CA ILE A 948 18.67 9.93 23.28
C ILE A 948 17.86 9.77 24.57
N GLN A 949 16.91 10.69 24.76
CA GLN A 949 15.98 10.65 25.87
C GLN A 949 14.88 9.59 25.66
N ILE A 950 14.64 8.77 26.67
CA ILE A 950 13.55 7.79 26.72
C ILE A 950 12.55 8.24 27.78
N TYR A 951 11.27 8.37 27.39
CA TYR A 951 10.21 8.84 28.27
C TYR A 951 9.10 7.80 28.43
N ILE A 952 9.00 7.27 29.65
CA ILE A 952 8.08 6.20 30.00
C ILE A 952 6.78 6.80 30.55
N LYS A 953 5.69 6.69 29.79
CA LYS A 953 4.36 7.17 30.20
C LYS A 953 3.78 6.28 31.29
N LYS A 954 3.18 6.86 32.33
CA LYS A 954 2.58 6.10 33.45
C LYS A 954 1.56 5.03 33.02
N ASN A 955 0.79 5.30 31.97
CA ASN A 955 -0.25 4.40 31.47
C ASN A 955 0.30 3.16 30.73
N THR A 956 1.58 3.12 30.39
CA THR A 956 2.23 1.97 29.73
C THR A 956 2.41 0.78 30.67
N GLY A 957 2.33 1.01 31.99
CA GLY A 957 2.57 -0.02 32.99
C GLY A 957 4.03 -0.48 33.13
N ILE A 958 4.97 0.14 32.40
CA ILE A 958 6.38 -0.22 32.41
C ILE A 958 6.99 0.02 33.80
N ASP A 959 7.56 -1.04 34.40
CA ASP A 959 8.24 -0.95 35.69
C ASP A 959 9.65 -0.39 35.50
N THR A 960 9.76 0.92 35.68
CA THR A 960 11.06 1.60 35.62
C THR A 960 12.06 1.08 36.65
N LYS A 961 11.67 0.42 37.75
CA LYS A 961 12.58 -0.02 38.81
C LYS A 961 13.60 -1.06 38.32
N ILE A 962 13.26 -1.82 37.29
CA ILE A 962 14.14 -2.87 36.76
C ILE A 962 15.32 -2.30 35.96
N LEU A 963 15.29 -1.01 35.61
CA LEU A 963 16.30 -0.36 34.78
C LEU A 963 17.31 0.39 35.65
N ALA A 964 18.61 0.14 35.46
CA ALA A 964 19.70 0.79 36.19
C ALA A 964 20.63 1.54 35.23
N SER A 965 21.26 2.63 35.69
CA SER A 965 22.34 3.28 34.93
C SER A 965 23.52 2.32 34.79
N GLY A 966 24.16 2.30 33.62
CA GLY A 966 25.20 1.35 33.22
C GLY A 966 24.66 0.08 32.55
N GLN A 967 23.35 -0.10 32.46
CA GLN A 967 22.74 -1.27 31.83
C GLN A 967 22.65 -1.07 30.31
N GLN A 968 23.21 -1.99 29.54
CA GLN A 968 22.97 -2.06 28.11
C GLN A 968 21.54 -2.56 27.85
N VAL A 969 20.85 -1.91 26.92
CA VAL A 969 19.43 -2.13 26.65
C VAL A 969 19.10 -1.95 25.16
N SER A 970 18.14 -2.72 24.66
CA SER A 970 17.42 -2.44 23.42
C SER A 970 16.08 -1.82 23.77
N ILE A 971 15.76 -0.67 23.17
CA ILE A 971 14.52 0.06 23.45
C ILE A 971 13.78 0.33 22.14
N THR A 972 12.53 -0.12 22.08
CA THR A 972 11.58 0.15 21.00
C THR A 972 10.56 1.20 21.45
N GLY A 973 10.13 2.11 20.57
CA GLY A 973 9.10 3.07 20.96
C GLY A 973 8.71 4.05 19.85
N ILE A 974 7.70 4.87 20.15
CA ILE A 974 7.26 5.94 19.25
C ILE A 974 8.14 7.17 19.49
N LEU A 975 8.80 7.66 18.44
CA LEU A 975 9.58 8.90 18.54
C LEU A 975 8.62 10.11 18.59
N SER A 976 8.78 10.95 19.60
CA SER A 976 8.00 12.18 19.79
C SER A 976 8.92 13.37 20.02
N LYS A 977 8.45 14.55 19.66
CA LYS A 977 9.17 15.81 19.81
C LYS A 977 8.61 16.59 20.99
N THR A 978 9.51 17.26 21.72
CA THR A 978 9.16 18.24 22.74
C THR A 978 9.95 19.52 22.53
N LYS A 979 9.59 20.59 23.25
CA LYS A 979 10.38 21.84 23.27
C LYS A 979 11.85 21.66 23.69
N THR A 980 12.17 20.56 24.36
CA THR A 980 13.51 20.26 24.89
C THR A 980 14.29 19.26 24.03
N GLY A 981 13.71 18.74 22.95
CA GLY A 981 14.35 17.76 22.07
C GLY A 981 13.48 16.56 21.75
N LEU A 982 14.08 15.61 21.02
CA LEU A 982 13.47 14.32 20.66
C LEU A 982 13.49 13.36 21.85
N ARG A 983 12.47 12.52 21.93
CA ARG A 983 12.40 11.43 22.91
C ARG A 983 11.71 10.21 22.33
N LEU A 984 12.17 9.03 22.73
CA LEU A 984 11.51 7.78 22.42
C LEU A 984 10.52 7.42 23.52
N MET A 985 9.31 7.01 23.16
CA MET A 985 8.25 6.60 24.11
C MET A 985 7.91 5.12 23.93
N PRO A 986 8.47 4.24 24.77
CA PRO A 986 8.10 2.83 24.79
C PRO A 986 6.61 2.66 25.12
N ARG A 987 5.96 1.69 24.47
CA ARG A 987 4.52 1.43 24.57
C ARG A 987 4.24 0.39 25.65
N TYR A 988 5.07 -0.66 25.74
CA TYR A 988 4.87 -1.80 26.62
C TYR A 988 6.16 -2.20 27.36
N GLN A 989 6.06 -3.06 28.37
CA GLN A 989 7.24 -3.57 29.09
C GLN A 989 8.21 -4.33 28.17
N THR A 990 7.67 -5.03 27.18
CA THR A 990 8.41 -5.79 26.16
C THR A 990 9.19 -4.91 25.18
N ASP A 991 8.89 -3.61 25.13
CA ASP A 991 9.66 -2.66 24.32
C ASP A 991 11.02 -2.32 24.96
N ILE A 992 11.34 -2.79 26.17
CA ILE A 992 12.63 -2.58 26.84
C ILE A 992 13.27 -3.93 27.16
N VAL A 993 14.40 -4.23 26.52
CA VAL A 993 15.16 -5.47 26.67
C VAL A 993 16.51 -5.16 27.28
N LYS A 994 16.98 -5.92 28.27
CA LYS A 994 18.35 -5.76 28.77
C LYS A 994 19.31 -6.62 27.96
N ILE A 995 20.48 -6.05 27.70
CA ILE A 995 21.58 -6.69 27.01
C ILE A 995 22.69 -6.85 28.04
N ASN A 996 22.95 -8.10 28.46
CA ASN A 996 24.01 -8.36 29.41
C ASN A 996 25.36 -8.23 28.71
N SER A 997 26.09 -7.15 29.02
CA SER A 997 27.44 -6.92 28.52
C SER A 997 28.45 -7.57 29.43
N THR A 998 29.01 -8.70 29.01
CA THR A 998 30.31 -9.17 29.48
C THR A 998 31.23 -9.28 28.28
N ASN A 999 31.95 -8.18 27.98
CA ASN A 999 33.00 -8.18 26.96
C ASN A 999 34.40 -8.22 27.59
N GLU A 1000 35.23 -9.07 26.98
CA GLU A 1000 36.70 -9.18 26.96
C GLU A 1000 37.44 -10.11 27.95
N LEU A 1001 38.02 -11.15 27.33
CA LEU A 1001 39.16 -12.02 27.71
C LEU A 1001 38.92 -13.09 28.81
N SER A 1002 38.45 -14.26 28.36
CA SER A 1002 38.68 -15.65 28.88
C SER A 1002 39.11 -15.89 30.34
N PRO A 1003 38.74 -17.05 30.94
CA PRO A 1003 37.43 -17.52 31.33
C PRO A 1003 37.36 -17.71 32.86
N GLN A 1004 36.28 -17.32 33.53
CA GLN A 1004 35.93 -17.95 34.81
C GLN A 1004 34.44 -18.22 34.94
N VAL A 1005 34.17 -19.51 35.07
CA VAL A 1005 32.92 -20.14 35.46
C VAL A 1005 32.48 -19.64 36.83
N PHE A 1006 31.24 -19.17 36.98
CA PHE A 1006 30.63 -19.00 38.31
C PHE A 1006 29.24 -19.61 38.38
N GLY A 1007 29.23 -20.94 38.56
CA GLY A 1007 28.29 -21.55 39.50
C GLY A 1007 28.99 -21.64 40.84
N GLU A 1008 28.72 -20.72 41.76
CA GLU A 1008 28.91 -20.97 43.19
C GLU A 1008 28.04 -20.03 44.03
N VAL A 1009 27.29 -20.65 44.95
CA VAL A 1009 26.33 -20.03 45.86
C VAL A 1009 27.09 -19.34 47.00
N VAL A 1010 26.96 -18.01 47.21
CA VAL A 1010 27.15 -17.45 48.56
C VAL A 1010 26.27 -16.25 48.89
N LYS A 1011 25.68 -16.41 50.07
CA LYS A 1011 25.09 -15.51 51.09
C LYS A 1011 25.53 -14.04 51.15
N SER A 1012 24.58 -13.27 51.71
CA SER A 1012 24.56 -11.90 52.23
C SER A 1012 25.86 -11.14 52.55
N LYS A 1013 25.84 -9.85 52.11
CA LYS A 1013 26.41 -8.60 52.66
C LYS A 1013 27.84 -8.64 53.27
N GLU A 1014 28.75 -7.85 52.69
CA GLU A 1014 29.26 -6.59 53.28
C GLU A 1014 30.14 -5.79 52.30
N TRP A 1015 30.29 -4.50 52.61
CA TRP A 1015 31.06 -3.47 51.91
C TRP A 1015 32.51 -3.87 51.61
N ASP A 1016 33.02 -3.48 50.44
CA ASP A 1016 34.30 -2.77 50.42
C ASP A 1016 34.44 -1.81 49.23
N VAL A 1017 35.04 -0.66 49.50
CA VAL A 1017 35.27 0.46 48.58
C VAL A 1017 36.67 0.35 47.98
N ALA A 1018 36.81 0.51 46.66
CA ALA A 1018 38.07 0.93 46.07
C ALA A 1018 37.86 1.79 44.81
N GLN A 1019 38.67 2.85 44.73
CA GLN A 1019 38.52 4.05 43.89
C GLN A 1019 39.17 3.95 42.49
N ARG A 1020 38.69 4.79 41.57
CA ARG A 1020 39.44 5.68 40.63
C ARG A 1020 38.45 6.30 39.61
N ASP A 1021 38.53 7.54 39.14
CA ASP A 1021 39.28 8.75 39.53
C ASP A 1021 38.57 9.98 38.88
N LYS A 1022 37.60 10.59 39.57
CA LYS A 1022 36.78 11.75 39.10
C LYS A 1022 37.55 13.09 39.06
N LYS A 1023 38.89 13.07 39.09
CA LYS A 1023 39.72 14.25 39.35
C LYS A 1023 40.08 15.06 38.11
N LEU A 1024 39.99 14.49 36.91
CA LEU A 1024 40.41 15.16 35.68
C LEU A 1024 39.31 16.05 35.06
N GLU A 1025 38.05 15.66 35.21
CA GLU A 1025 36.90 16.44 34.72
C GLU A 1025 36.57 17.65 35.62
N LEU A 1026 36.73 17.51 36.95
CA LEU A 1026 36.51 18.62 37.90
C LEU A 1026 37.54 19.75 37.75
N LEU A 1027 38.74 19.45 37.23
CA LEU A 1027 39.79 20.44 37.00
C LEU A 1027 39.48 21.37 35.82
N LYS A 1028 38.79 20.86 34.78
CA LYS A 1028 38.36 21.67 33.62
C LYS A 1028 37.30 22.70 34.03
N TYR A 1029 36.32 22.30 34.83
CA TYR A 1029 35.27 23.20 35.33
C TYR A 1029 35.81 24.25 36.31
N LEU A 1030 36.75 23.88 37.18
CA LEU A 1030 37.39 24.84 38.09
C LEU A 1030 38.25 25.90 37.37
N LEU A 1031 38.93 25.53 36.28
CA LEU A 1031 39.74 26.46 35.48
C LEU A 1031 38.87 27.48 34.73
N ILE A 1032 37.71 27.06 34.23
CA ILE A 1032 36.76 27.96 33.54
C ILE A 1032 36.15 28.96 34.53
N ILE A 1033 35.77 28.50 35.72
CA ILE A 1033 35.24 29.37 36.78
C ILE A 1033 36.32 30.35 37.28
N ALA A 1034 37.56 29.88 37.48
CA ALA A 1034 38.67 30.73 37.88
C ALA A 1034 39.00 31.80 36.83
N GLY A 1035 38.97 31.45 35.54
CA GLY A 1035 39.16 32.40 34.44
C GLY A 1035 38.10 33.52 34.42
N GLY A 1036 36.82 33.16 34.61
CA GLY A 1036 35.72 34.13 34.70
C GLY A 1036 35.86 35.09 35.87
N VAL A 1037 36.25 34.59 37.05
CA VAL A 1037 36.44 35.42 38.26
C VAL A 1037 37.63 36.38 38.13
N ILE A 1038 38.72 35.96 37.47
CA ILE A 1038 39.89 36.83 37.23
C ILE A 1038 39.55 37.97 36.27
N ILE A 1039 38.74 37.72 35.23
CA ILE A 1039 38.30 38.76 34.29
C ILE A 1039 37.39 39.79 34.99
N ILE A 1040 36.49 39.33 35.87
CA ILE A 1040 35.60 40.20 36.65
C ILE A 1040 36.41 41.04 37.66
N LEU A 1041 37.37 40.44 38.36
CA LEU A 1041 38.24 41.16 39.31
C LEU A 1041 39.19 42.14 38.61
N ALA A 1042 39.74 41.80 37.44
CA ALA A 1042 40.55 42.71 36.63
C ALA A 1042 39.72 43.90 36.12
N GLY A 1043 38.47 43.66 35.70
CA GLY A 1043 37.51 44.73 35.35
C GLY A 1043 37.18 45.65 36.52
N LEU A 1044 37.02 45.09 37.72
CA LEU A 1044 36.80 45.87 38.96
C LEU A 1044 38.04 46.67 39.40
N PHE A 1045 39.25 46.13 39.19
CA PHE A 1045 40.51 46.82 39.52
C PHE A 1045 40.81 47.99 38.55
N VAL A 1046 40.49 47.83 37.27
CA VAL A 1046 40.56 48.92 36.26
C VAL A 1046 39.52 50.02 36.57
N LYS A 1047 38.34 49.65 37.10
CA LYS A 1047 37.30 50.61 37.52
C LYS A 1047 37.66 51.33 38.84
N ALA A 1048 38.40 50.68 39.75
CA ALA A 1048 38.85 51.28 41.01
C ALA A 1048 40.03 52.26 40.84
N ARG A 1049 40.88 52.09 39.82
CA ARG A 1049 42.00 53.01 39.53
C ARG A 1049 41.63 54.33 38.84
N ARG A 1050 40.37 54.52 38.41
CA ARG A 1050 39.89 55.81 37.85
C ARG A 1050 39.23 56.72 38.89
N LYS A 1051 39.30 56.39 40.19
CA LYS A 1051 38.77 57.21 41.30
C LYS A 1051 39.80 57.49 42.40
N ILE A 1052 41.09 57.53 42.04
CA ILE A 1052 42.13 58.25 42.77
C ILE A 1052 42.76 59.23 41.78
#